data_AF-A0A3Q9RPA4-F1
#
_entry.id   AF-A0A3Q9RPA4-F1
#
_cell.length_a   1.000
_cell.length_b   1.000
_cell.length_c   1.000
_cell.angle_alpha   90.00
_cell.angle_beta   90.00
_cell.angle_gamma   90.00
#
_symmetry.space_group_name_H-M   'P 1'
#
loop_
_entity.id
_entity.type
_entity.pdbx_description
1 polymer ?
#
loop_
_entity_poly.entity_id
_entity_poly.type
_entity_poly.pdbx_seq_one_letter_code
_entity_poly.pdbx_strand_id
1 'polypeptide(L)'
;MTFDYDDQIIISRRQGNSESPYVHIDESLVIDPHGKVILTEMPSKFNGVSVSGDNKTWFEIKKGVPKANEYLVDYKGGKAVTFNISNAGKQLAFSYEGMGQHFIPSSMVYTEQENGTVVETLKGLVDKSKADLATDRQSVQDKLQEATDKIDETEVARQTVIQTNTDVNAEEEIRVSSENTRISTENQRGLDETERKNSESTRKVNELERINAENIRISNESSRVTAENEREENESQRILDEADREATEDVRISNENTRISSENSRVSAEAVRESQETARQQFAATALTDLNTLTNNTKFIEPYNTTTTYKPNNIVSLNGNSYICKKTSTNNTPPDPLIATGNEFWGLLSRKGADSNGNVVVHKDKFIATEGQTIFTLSYPYDQFQNRTTVTVGGVPQRTPDNYEEANSNTIILNDPVSAGTVVEVKYFSEALPLASDIQTVVDNHTDEINKFNNQSIYTEDFIAVEGQTVFTLQTIYDQLQDKVEVYVDGVPQDSGDNFTESANNQITLSEGVPLGTEVKVRYFGKRLPIGTDVEVALNTHAETLGNHTTELNSHASDITSLTSQLAETIQQIKNIVTVDVKSFGAKGDGVTDDSVAIQNAIATLPKTGGKLLFPPGVYLHGDGVTTGYSYTPNPSYPNRPLEDAEHPVDIGRDIRFIFKDYDNLTISGYGATIQSHDNNGECRNNSILTFENCTNLRIEGLKIDGRSQFREPVLGDYNTGKGYADRSNIYIKFGENITLQDVESNYSMMDGVFLFGNETTSLSNVRVVNCNCYYNYRQGMTISSVNDCVVDGGNYSFTGVLRGTLPKAGIDVEADAHESYNVAIKNAKFDSNAVSGLALSFRGSNITVEQCTFVNKGVTTVRDDSCVNNVVKGNVFINCGLGFSQYGVKYYDNLFKFDTEGLSTNYHFDFGVNTDKVDGKLDVFERNTILVDLEDVPLGSTGALGCFKLTGTRVMSFKNNIIKNSYVNQSGLAYAIWLSGVGLNLENNQMIFDYAGTNISSSNQRTNIVSPVYKDNNVTGFTRDSTDTKYSNQYGASSDFKFSKSFGIANQVNKLHKINANYSGTLKVSANTGDFELYELKYNSSAGTLTVNMTQQNGTSAFCNVYKSATYLYIEPLLSSLVVEIDFSLPSATSRRSPLDVTLDLDTVTDKATLLLLAKPLLSKSVTSKEAITQTPPYKGFTTFDESRNKNITWTGTGWVDQMGTVV
;
A
#
# COMPACT_ATOMS: atom_id res chain seq x y z
N MET A 1 -40.99 36.64 -86.88
CA MET A 1 -39.96 36.53 -87.94
C MET A 1 -40.68 36.24 -89.25
N THR A 2 -40.15 36.59 -90.41
CA THR A 2 -40.54 35.91 -91.65
C THR A 2 -39.92 34.52 -91.63
N PHE A 3 -40.75 33.49 -91.43
CA PHE A 3 -40.33 32.12 -91.66
C PHE A 3 -40.20 31.92 -93.16
N ASP A 4 -38.96 31.84 -93.66
CA ASP A 4 -38.71 31.49 -95.06
C ASP A 4 -38.85 29.97 -95.19
N TYR A 5 -39.74 29.54 -96.07
CA TYR A 5 -40.19 28.14 -96.16
C TYR A 5 -39.50 27.41 -97.32
N ASP A 6 -38.16 27.33 -97.26
CA ASP A 6 -37.31 26.70 -98.28
C ASP A 6 -37.55 25.18 -98.44
N ASP A 7 -38.01 24.50 -97.38
CA ASP A 7 -38.28 23.07 -97.41
C ASP A 7 -39.51 22.74 -98.27
N GLN A 8 -39.33 21.99 -99.35
CA GLN A 8 -40.40 21.73 -100.32
C GLN A 8 -41.43 20.69 -99.82
N ILE A 9 -42.72 20.92 -100.10
CA ILE A 9 -43.78 19.91 -99.95
C ILE A 9 -43.54 18.79 -100.97
N ILE A 10 -43.23 17.58 -100.48
CA ILE A 10 -42.90 16.44 -101.34
C ILE A 10 -44.19 15.77 -101.83
N ILE A 11 -44.45 15.86 -103.13
CA ILE A 11 -45.58 15.17 -103.80
C ILE A 11 -45.04 13.92 -104.50
N SER A 12 -45.21 12.76 -103.87
CA SER A 12 -44.76 11.49 -104.45
C SER A 12 -45.85 10.90 -105.34
N ARG A 13 -45.69 11.04 -106.66
CA ARG A 13 -46.63 10.49 -107.65
C ARG A 13 -46.08 9.24 -108.35
N ARG A 14 -46.89 8.19 -108.37
CA ARG A 14 -46.68 6.97 -109.17
C ARG A 14 -46.87 7.31 -110.66
N GLN A 15 -46.12 6.64 -111.56
CA GLN A 15 -46.15 6.96 -113.00
C GLN A 15 -47.09 6.08 -113.84
N GLY A 16 -47.58 4.97 -113.30
CA GLY A 16 -48.45 4.02 -114.02
C GLY A 16 -47.70 3.12 -115.02
N ASN A 17 -46.37 3.04 -114.92
CA ASN A 17 -45.52 2.16 -115.73
C ASN A 17 -45.05 0.95 -114.90
N SER A 18 -44.27 0.04 -115.48
CA SER A 18 -43.81 -1.19 -114.81
C SER A 18 -42.85 -0.98 -113.63
N GLU A 19 -42.21 0.19 -113.54
CA GLU A 19 -41.26 0.54 -112.46
C GLU A 19 -41.93 1.32 -111.33
N SER A 20 -43.04 2.00 -111.64
CA SER A 20 -43.85 2.80 -110.71
C SER A 20 -45.35 2.62 -111.01
N PRO A 21 -45.89 1.40 -110.84
CA PRO A 21 -47.27 1.09 -111.18
C PRO A 21 -48.25 1.87 -110.30
N TYR A 22 -49.46 2.10 -110.81
CA TYR A 22 -50.58 2.49 -109.95
C TYR A 22 -50.97 1.33 -109.03
N VAL A 23 -51.60 1.65 -107.91
CA VAL A 23 -52.07 0.67 -106.94
C VAL A 23 -53.58 0.61 -107.01
N HIS A 24 -54.14 -0.55 -107.32
CA HIS A 24 -55.60 -0.75 -107.26
C HIS A 24 -56.08 -0.62 -105.81
N ILE A 25 -57.04 0.26 -105.56
CA ILE A 25 -57.61 0.54 -104.24
C ILE A 25 -59.12 0.37 -104.31
N ASP A 26 -59.61 -0.63 -103.58
CA ASP A 26 -61.01 -0.74 -103.16
C ASP A 26 -61.13 -0.21 -101.73
N GLU A 27 -61.89 0.87 -101.51
CA GLU A 27 -62.14 1.42 -100.17
C GLU A 27 -63.62 1.80 -99.95
N SER A 28 -64.13 1.63 -98.73
CA SER A 28 -65.55 1.86 -98.38
C SER A 28 -65.70 3.06 -97.45
N LEU A 29 -65.90 4.24 -98.05
CA LEU A 29 -65.87 5.53 -97.35
C LEU A 29 -67.26 6.14 -97.18
N VAL A 30 -67.41 6.95 -96.12
CA VAL A 30 -68.66 7.66 -95.79
C VAL A 30 -68.61 9.07 -96.39
N ILE A 31 -69.69 9.48 -97.07
CA ILE A 31 -69.83 10.85 -97.58
C ILE A 31 -70.00 11.81 -96.40
N ASP A 32 -69.15 12.84 -96.32
CA ASP A 32 -69.13 13.83 -95.25
C ASP A 32 -70.39 14.75 -95.24
N PRO A 33 -70.60 15.55 -94.18
CA PRO A 33 -71.72 16.50 -94.09
C PRO A 33 -71.73 17.61 -95.15
N HIS A 34 -70.73 17.70 -96.01
CA HIS A 34 -70.62 18.64 -97.13
C HIS A 34 -70.76 17.95 -98.49
N GLY A 35 -71.07 16.65 -98.52
CA GLY A 35 -71.26 15.87 -99.74
C GLY A 35 -69.95 15.41 -100.39
N LYS A 36 -68.85 15.28 -99.65
CA LYS A 36 -67.55 14.86 -100.17
C LYS A 36 -67.02 13.58 -99.54
N VAL A 37 -66.13 12.92 -100.27
CA VAL A 37 -65.28 11.82 -99.80
C VAL A 37 -63.83 12.17 -100.15
N ILE A 38 -62.92 11.91 -99.23
CA ILE A 38 -61.47 12.07 -99.43
C ILE A 38 -60.86 10.67 -99.53
N LEU A 39 -60.47 10.29 -100.75
CA LEU A 39 -59.83 9.01 -101.07
C LEU A 39 -58.45 8.89 -100.41
N THR A 40 -57.95 7.67 -100.24
CA THR A 40 -56.63 7.41 -99.68
C THR A 40 -55.49 7.98 -100.55
N GLU A 41 -55.40 7.60 -101.82
CA GLU A 41 -54.45 8.17 -102.79
C GLU A 41 -55.14 9.09 -103.82
N MET A 42 -54.36 9.89 -104.57
CA MET A 42 -54.86 10.61 -105.74
C MET A 42 -55.33 9.60 -106.82
N PRO A 43 -56.54 9.68 -107.40
CA PRO A 43 -57.02 8.71 -108.37
C PRO A 43 -56.54 8.98 -109.81
N SER A 44 -56.27 7.91 -110.57
CA SER A 44 -55.93 7.97 -111.99
C SER A 44 -57.13 8.40 -112.84
N LYS A 45 -56.97 9.53 -113.55
CA LYS A 45 -57.96 10.02 -114.53
C LYS A 45 -58.17 9.08 -115.72
N PHE A 46 -57.19 8.23 -116.04
CA PHE A 46 -57.28 7.32 -117.18
C PHE A 46 -58.16 6.11 -116.87
N ASN A 47 -58.06 5.60 -115.65
CA ASN A 47 -58.81 4.43 -115.16
C ASN A 47 -60.18 4.84 -114.58
N GLY A 48 -60.26 6.05 -114.02
CA GLY A 48 -61.44 6.57 -113.35
C GLY A 48 -61.57 6.11 -111.90
N VAL A 49 -62.65 6.54 -111.25
CA VAL A 49 -63.13 6.00 -109.97
C VAL A 49 -64.51 5.39 -110.22
N SER A 50 -64.67 4.10 -109.94
CA SER A 50 -65.98 3.45 -109.89
C SER A 50 -66.60 3.61 -108.51
N VAL A 51 -67.92 3.84 -108.45
CA VAL A 51 -68.67 4.02 -107.20
C VAL A 51 -69.87 3.07 -107.19
N SER A 52 -70.05 2.34 -106.10
CA SER A 52 -71.16 1.39 -105.94
C SER A 52 -71.77 1.41 -104.51
N GLY A 53 -73.00 0.90 -104.40
CA GLY A 53 -73.83 0.97 -103.19
C GLY A 53 -75.14 1.75 -103.42
N ASP A 54 -75.98 1.84 -102.38
CA ASP A 54 -77.28 2.56 -102.40
C ASP A 54 -78.29 2.04 -103.45
N ASN A 55 -78.15 0.78 -103.90
CA ASN A 55 -79.02 0.07 -104.86
C ASN A 55 -79.38 0.86 -106.14
N LYS A 56 -78.47 1.70 -106.63
CA LYS A 56 -78.66 2.51 -107.84
C LYS A 56 -77.40 2.58 -108.70
N THR A 57 -77.58 2.81 -110.00
CA THR A 57 -76.47 3.08 -110.92
C THR A 57 -75.93 4.48 -110.69
N TRP A 58 -74.65 4.58 -110.33
CA TRP A 58 -73.94 5.83 -110.16
C TRP A 58 -73.21 6.25 -111.44
N PHE A 59 -73.18 7.55 -111.73
CA PHE A 59 -72.54 8.10 -112.93
C PHE A 59 -71.56 9.23 -112.61
N GLU A 60 -70.32 9.15 -113.10
CA GLU A 60 -69.39 10.28 -113.03
C GLU A 60 -69.81 11.39 -114.00
N ILE A 61 -69.93 12.62 -113.51
CA ILE A 61 -70.09 13.82 -114.32
C ILE A 61 -68.76 14.58 -114.45
N LYS A 62 -68.45 15.05 -115.66
CA LYS A 62 -67.16 15.70 -115.97
C LYS A 62 -67.06 17.16 -115.50
N LYS A 63 -68.20 17.81 -115.20
CA LYS A 63 -68.33 19.17 -114.67
C LYS A 63 -69.78 19.43 -114.24
N GLY A 64 -69.99 20.11 -113.12
CA GLY A 64 -71.31 20.53 -112.63
C GLY A 64 -71.51 20.25 -111.14
N VAL A 65 -72.72 20.49 -110.64
CA VAL A 65 -73.14 19.97 -109.33
C VAL A 65 -73.82 18.61 -109.56
N PRO A 66 -73.40 17.53 -108.89
CA PRO A 66 -73.99 16.21 -109.13
C PRO A 66 -75.46 16.14 -108.69
N LYS A 67 -76.29 15.40 -109.44
CA LYS A 67 -77.63 14.95 -109.02
C LYS A 67 -77.55 13.77 -108.05
N ALA A 68 -78.70 13.33 -107.54
CA ALA A 68 -78.80 12.31 -106.49
C ALA A 68 -78.15 10.94 -106.80
N ASN A 69 -77.88 10.61 -108.06
CA ASN A 69 -77.18 9.41 -108.52
C ASN A 69 -75.90 9.72 -109.35
N GLU A 70 -75.37 10.93 -109.23
CA GLU A 70 -74.16 11.38 -109.92
C GLU A 70 -73.05 11.72 -108.91
N TYR A 71 -71.80 11.70 -109.36
CA TYR A 71 -70.63 12.16 -108.61
C TYR A 71 -69.60 12.87 -109.51
N LEU A 72 -68.72 13.66 -108.91
CA LEU A 72 -67.66 14.42 -109.60
C LEU A 72 -66.32 14.17 -108.89
N VAL A 73 -65.34 13.61 -109.58
CA VAL A 73 -64.00 13.33 -109.04
C VAL A 73 -63.04 14.48 -109.40
N ASP A 74 -62.27 14.97 -108.43
CA ASP A 74 -61.20 15.94 -108.68
C ASP A 74 -59.88 15.26 -109.06
N TYR A 75 -59.76 14.92 -110.35
CA TYR A 75 -58.53 14.40 -110.94
C TYR A 75 -57.41 15.44 -111.13
N LYS A 76 -57.56 16.72 -110.73
CA LYS A 76 -56.54 17.76 -110.97
C LYS A 76 -55.48 17.83 -109.86
N GLY A 77 -55.13 16.68 -109.29
CA GLY A 77 -54.23 16.57 -108.14
C GLY A 77 -54.93 16.66 -106.79
N GLY A 78 -56.27 16.72 -106.78
CA GLY A 78 -57.05 16.40 -105.60
C GLY A 78 -57.14 14.89 -105.38
N LYS A 79 -57.74 14.51 -104.24
CA LYS A 79 -58.19 13.14 -103.94
C LYS A 79 -59.66 13.13 -103.47
N ALA A 80 -60.45 14.10 -103.95
CA ALA A 80 -61.81 14.33 -103.50
C ALA A 80 -62.84 13.83 -104.53
N VAL A 81 -63.84 13.08 -104.05
CA VAL A 81 -65.07 12.76 -104.81
C VAL A 81 -66.21 13.57 -104.20
N THR A 82 -66.90 14.35 -105.03
CA THR A 82 -68.05 15.17 -104.62
C THR A 82 -69.35 14.54 -105.11
N PHE A 83 -70.34 14.49 -104.23
CA PHE A 83 -71.68 13.93 -104.44
C PHE A 83 -72.74 15.03 -104.31
N ASN A 84 -73.99 14.69 -104.62
CA ASN A 84 -75.11 15.50 -104.15
C ASN A 84 -75.23 15.39 -102.62
N ILE A 85 -75.46 16.53 -101.94
CA ILE A 85 -75.59 16.64 -100.48
C ILE A 85 -76.65 15.70 -99.88
N SER A 86 -77.68 15.31 -100.64
CA SER A 86 -78.70 14.32 -100.24
C SER A 86 -78.16 12.89 -100.05
N ASN A 87 -76.89 12.63 -100.35
CA ASN A 87 -76.21 11.37 -100.05
C ASN A 87 -75.21 11.48 -98.86
N ALA A 88 -75.12 12.62 -98.17
CA ALA A 88 -74.30 12.75 -96.97
C ALA A 88 -74.66 11.69 -95.92
N GLY A 89 -73.65 11.18 -95.21
CA GLY A 89 -73.77 10.08 -94.24
C GLY A 89 -73.90 8.69 -94.84
N LYS A 90 -74.03 8.52 -96.17
CA LYS A 90 -74.02 7.20 -96.81
C LYS A 90 -72.59 6.67 -96.95
N GLN A 91 -72.40 5.40 -96.61
CA GLN A 91 -71.19 4.65 -96.99
C GLN A 91 -71.36 4.10 -98.41
N LEU A 92 -70.33 4.26 -99.24
CA LEU A 92 -70.25 3.70 -100.60
C LEU A 92 -68.89 3.03 -100.81
N ALA A 93 -68.84 2.07 -101.73
CA ALA A 93 -67.59 1.44 -102.14
C ALA A 93 -67.02 2.15 -103.37
N PHE A 94 -65.74 2.51 -103.29
CA PHE A 94 -64.94 3.20 -104.29
C PHE A 94 -63.86 2.26 -104.80
N SER A 95 -63.69 2.15 -106.12
CA SER A 95 -62.69 1.29 -106.75
C SER A 95 -61.93 2.10 -107.81
N TYR A 96 -60.61 2.24 -107.66
CA TYR A 96 -59.79 3.11 -108.52
C TYR A 96 -58.30 2.74 -108.52
N GLU A 97 -57.54 3.31 -109.45
CA GLU A 97 -56.08 3.21 -109.49
C GLU A 97 -55.42 4.42 -108.78
N GLY A 98 -54.73 4.18 -107.68
CA GLY A 98 -54.05 5.17 -106.85
C GLY A 98 -52.70 5.63 -107.40
N MET A 99 -52.41 6.92 -107.24
CA MET A 99 -51.23 7.61 -107.77
C MET A 99 -50.29 8.19 -106.69
N GLY A 100 -50.48 7.91 -105.39
CA GLY A 100 -49.65 8.42 -104.28
C GLY A 100 -50.24 9.60 -103.48
N GLN A 101 -49.40 10.23 -102.63
CA GLN A 101 -49.77 11.22 -101.60
C GLN A 101 -48.73 12.35 -101.41
N HIS A 102 -48.97 13.28 -100.48
CA HIS A 102 -48.14 14.46 -100.18
C HIS A 102 -47.53 14.37 -98.76
N PHE A 103 -46.33 14.94 -98.56
CA PHE A 103 -45.65 15.07 -97.26
C PHE A 103 -45.29 16.53 -96.93
N ILE A 104 -45.34 16.91 -95.65
CA ILE A 104 -45.12 18.29 -95.17
C ILE A 104 -43.92 18.32 -94.19
N PRO A 105 -42.93 19.22 -94.38
CA PRO A 105 -41.78 19.40 -93.48
C PRO A 105 -42.15 19.90 -92.07
N SER A 106 -41.37 19.54 -91.04
CA SER A 106 -41.56 19.99 -89.65
C SER A 106 -41.22 21.46 -89.39
N SER A 107 -40.59 22.12 -90.36
CA SER A 107 -40.43 23.59 -90.44
C SER A 107 -41.72 24.30 -90.88
N MET A 108 -42.59 23.63 -91.63
CA MET A 108 -43.93 24.12 -92.02
C MET A 108 -45.03 23.74 -91.00
N VAL A 109 -44.76 22.78 -90.11
CA VAL A 109 -45.66 22.44 -89.00
C VAL A 109 -45.48 23.46 -87.87
N TYR A 110 -46.43 24.37 -87.75
CA TYR A 110 -46.48 25.32 -86.64
C TYR A 110 -47.01 24.66 -85.36
N THR A 111 -46.40 24.99 -84.23
CA THR A 111 -46.86 24.61 -82.89
C THR A 111 -47.68 25.74 -82.26
N GLU A 112 -47.42 27.00 -82.63
CA GLU A 112 -48.15 28.16 -82.14
C GLU A 112 -48.30 29.25 -83.23
N GLN A 113 -49.45 29.94 -83.22
CA GLN A 113 -49.82 30.96 -84.21
C GLN A 113 -50.61 32.10 -83.55
N GLU A 114 -50.18 33.34 -83.73
CA GLU A 114 -50.88 34.55 -83.24
C GLU A 114 -51.39 35.40 -84.40
N ASN A 115 -52.67 35.81 -84.37
CA ASN A 115 -53.26 36.73 -85.35
C ASN A 115 -53.02 36.33 -86.83
N GLY A 116 -52.98 35.02 -87.12
CA GLY A 116 -52.69 34.47 -88.45
C GLY A 116 -51.21 34.32 -88.80
N THR A 117 -50.29 34.84 -87.97
CA THR A 117 -48.84 34.74 -88.15
C THR A 117 -48.30 33.56 -87.34
N VAL A 118 -47.54 32.66 -87.96
CA VAL A 118 -46.83 31.59 -87.25
C VAL A 118 -45.78 32.23 -86.33
N VAL A 119 -45.73 31.79 -85.06
CA VAL A 119 -44.75 32.29 -84.07
C VAL A 119 -43.79 31.20 -83.61
N GLU A 120 -44.23 29.93 -83.54
CA GLU A 120 -43.37 28.79 -83.25
C GLU A 120 -43.63 27.63 -84.24
N THR A 121 -42.56 26.90 -84.59
CA THR A 121 -42.62 25.69 -85.41
C THR A 121 -42.05 24.49 -84.66
N LEU A 122 -42.50 23.30 -85.02
CA LEU A 122 -42.06 22.05 -84.41
C LEU A 122 -40.53 21.86 -84.51
N LYS A 123 -39.91 22.31 -85.61
CA LYS A 123 -38.45 22.38 -85.74
C LYS A 123 -37.82 23.35 -84.72
N GLY A 124 -38.38 24.54 -84.54
CA GLY A 124 -37.88 25.55 -83.60
C GLY A 124 -37.89 25.06 -82.15
N LEU A 125 -38.98 24.44 -81.71
CA LEU A 125 -39.10 23.85 -80.37
C LEU A 125 -38.06 22.74 -80.16
N VAL A 126 -37.92 21.81 -81.13
CA VAL A 126 -36.93 20.71 -81.07
C VAL A 126 -35.49 21.21 -81.02
N ASP A 127 -35.15 22.27 -81.77
CA ASP A 127 -33.79 22.82 -81.76
C ASP A 127 -33.50 23.64 -80.49
N LYS A 128 -34.51 24.32 -79.92
CA LYS A 128 -34.41 24.96 -78.60
C LYS A 128 -34.14 23.94 -77.50
N SER A 129 -34.93 22.87 -77.39
CA SER A 129 -34.75 21.85 -76.35
C SER A 129 -33.36 21.17 -76.39
N LYS A 130 -32.72 21.07 -77.56
CA LYS A 130 -31.33 20.60 -77.68
C LYS A 130 -30.31 21.58 -77.10
N ALA A 131 -30.53 22.89 -77.24
CA ALA A 131 -29.67 23.92 -76.69
C ALA A 131 -29.80 24.01 -75.16
N ASP A 132 -31.03 23.89 -74.65
CA ASP A 132 -31.30 23.80 -73.21
C ASP A 132 -30.58 22.55 -72.62
N LEU A 133 -30.74 21.37 -73.23
CA LEU A 133 -30.04 20.12 -72.87
C LEU A 133 -28.51 20.14 -73.01
N ALA A 134 -27.95 21.08 -73.79
CA ALA A 134 -26.50 21.29 -73.84
C ALA A 134 -26.02 22.18 -72.68
N THR A 135 -26.84 23.17 -72.29
CA THR A 135 -26.55 24.10 -71.20
C THR A 135 -26.61 23.40 -69.85
N ASP A 136 -27.65 22.59 -69.58
CA ASP A 136 -27.78 21.82 -68.35
C ASP A 136 -26.61 20.84 -68.16
N ARG A 137 -26.17 20.20 -69.26
CA ARG A 137 -25.03 19.27 -69.27
C ARG A 137 -23.74 19.96 -68.84
N GLN A 138 -23.47 21.17 -69.36
CA GLN A 138 -22.30 21.95 -68.95
C GLN A 138 -22.38 22.29 -67.46
N SER A 139 -23.54 22.77 -66.97
CA SER A 139 -23.70 23.09 -65.53
C SER A 139 -23.51 21.89 -64.59
N VAL A 140 -23.79 20.67 -65.05
CA VAL A 140 -23.49 19.44 -64.30
C VAL A 140 -21.99 19.11 -64.33
N GLN A 141 -21.31 19.33 -65.47
CA GLN A 141 -19.86 19.13 -65.58
C GLN A 141 -19.07 20.14 -64.72
N ASP A 142 -19.48 21.41 -64.72
CA ASP A 142 -18.84 22.46 -63.91
C ASP A 142 -18.94 22.15 -62.41
N LYS A 143 -20.11 21.69 -61.94
CA LYS A 143 -20.34 21.27 -60.55
C LYS A 143 -19.59 19.99 -60.18
N LEU A 144 -19.38 19.08 -61.14
CA LEU A 144 -18.59 17.87 -60.92
C LEU A 144 -17.12 18.24 -60.70
N GLN A 145 -16.58 19.20 -61.47
CA GLN A 145 -15.23 19.72 -61.24
C GLN A 145 -15.11 20.41 -59.88
N GLU A 146 -16.06 21.30 -59.51
CA GLU A 146 -16.07 21.96 -58.19
C GLU A 146 -16.15 20.96 -57.02
N ALA A 147 -16.79 19.80 -57.22
CA ALA A 147 -16.81 18.71 -56.25
C ALA A 147 -15.48 17.93 -56.20
N THR A 148 -14.83 17.70 -57.34
CA THR A 148 -13.50 17.06 -57.42
C THR A 148 -12.43 17.93 -56.76
N ASP A 149 -12.38 19.22 -57.06
CA ASP A 149 -11.38 20.14 -56.50
C ASP A 149 -11.41 20.16 -54.96
N LYS A 150 -12.61 20.11 -54.38
CA LYS A 150 -12.82 20.04 -52.91
C LYS A 150 -12.46 18.69 -52.30
N ILE A 151 -12.55 17.60 -53.06
CA ILE A 151 -12.09 16.28 -52.62
C ILE A 151 -10.56 16.30 -52.54
N ASP A 152 -9.87 16.89 -53.53
CA ASP A 152 -8.41 17.01 -53.53
C ASP A 152 -7.91 17.95 -52.41
N GLU A 153 -8.59 19.08 -52.14
CA GLU A 153 -8.30 19.92 -50.97
C GLU A 153 -8.47 19.14 -49.65
N THR A 154 -9.51 18.31 -49.54
CA THR A 154 -9.78 17.48 -48.35
C THR A 154 -8.75 16.34 -48.20
N GLU A 155 -8.30 15.76 -49.31
CA GLU A 155 -7.22 14.75 -49.34
C GLU A 155 -5.91 15.35 -48.82
N VAL A 156 -5.51 16.53 -49.32
CA VAL A 156 -4.30 17.24 -48.84
C VAL A 156 -4.40 17.58 -47.35
N ALA A 157 -5.57 18.02 -46.87
CA ALA A 157 -5.82 18.24 -45.46
C ALA A 157 -5.67 16.95 -44.63
N ARG A 158 -6.22 15.81 -45.11
CA ARG A 158 -6.09 14.52 -44.41
C ARG A 158 -4.62 14.05 -44.37
N GLN A 159 -3.87 14.17 -45.46
CA GLN A 159 -2.45 13.81 -45.49
C GLN A 159 -1.63 14.67 -44.52
N THR A 160 -1.95 15.97 -44.40
CA THR A 160 -1.32 16.87 -43.43
C THR A 160 -1.59 16.43 -41.98
N VAL A 161 -2.81 16.00 -41.66
CA VAL A 161 -3.15 15.44 -40.33
C VAL A 161 -2.43 14.11 -40.07
N ILE A 162 -2.32 13.23 -41.08
CA ILE A 162 -1.57 11.96 -40.98
C ILE A 162 -0.09 12.22 -40.68
N GLN A 163 0.55 13.17 -41.37
CA GLN A 163 1.94 13.55 -41.08
C GLN A 163 2.07 14.12 -39.67
N THR A 164 1.20 15.06 -39.27
CA THR A 164 1.22 15.68 -37.93
C THR A 164 1.11 14.62 -36.83
N ASN A 165 0.23 13.63 -36.98
CA ASN A 165 0.10 12.52 -36.03
C ASN A 165 1.35 11.61 -36.02
N THR A 166 2.02 11.45 -37.16
CA THR A 166 3.27 10.67 -37.26
C THR A 166 4.41 11.38 -36.53
N ASP A 167 4.52 12.71 -36.69
CA ASP A 167 5.53 13.53 -36.03
C ASP A 167 5.31 13.56 -34.50
N VAL A 168 4.06 13.73 -34.05
CA VAL A 168 3.68 13.66 -32.63
C VAL A 168 3.98 12.29 -32.02
N ASN A 169 3.75 11.19 -32.74
CA ASN A 169 4.10 9.85 -32.27
C ASN A 169 5.63 9.68 -32.12
N ALA A 170 6.44 10.26 -33.02
CA ALA A 170 7.89 10.22 -32.92
C ALA A 170 8.42 11.06 -31.73
N GLU A 171 7.84 12.23 -31.46
CA GLU A 171 8.14 13.00 -30.25
C GLU A 171 7.71 12.25 -28.97
N GLU A 172 6.58 11.54 -29.01
CA GLU A 172 6.10 10.70 -27.89
C GLU A 172 7.04 9.51 -27.62
N GLU A 173 7.54 8.81 -28.64
CA GLU A 173 8.55 7.75 -28.47
C GLU A 173 9.84 8.28 -27.80
N ILE A 174 10.29 9.49 -28.19
CA ILE A 174 11.44 10.16 -27.57
C ILE A 174 11.15 10.54 -26.12
N ARG A 175 9.94 11.02 -25.82
CA ARG A 175 9.47 11.35 -24.47
C ARG A 175 9.44 10.09 -23.59
N VAL A 176 8.87 8.99 -24.08
CA VAL A 176 8.79 7.70 -23.38
C VAL A 176 10.17 7.11 -23.14
N SER A 177 11.09 7.18 -24.11
CA SER A 177 12.48 6.72 -23.95
C SER A 177 13.23 7.54 -22.87
N SER A 178 13.03 8.86 -22.87
CA SER A 178 13.58 9.76 -21.85
C SER A 178 13.01 9.47 -20.45
N GLU A 179 11.71 9.22 -20.36
CA GLU A 179 11.01 8.89 -19.12
C GLU A 179 11.43 7.52 -18.55
N ASN A 180 11.57 6.50 -19.41
CA ASN A 180 12.13 5.19 -19.01
C ASN A 180 13.55 5.32 -18.45
N THR A 181 14.36 6.22 -19.01
CA THR A 181 15.70 6.55 -18.48
C THR A 181 15.62 7.25 -17.12
N ARG A 182 14.66 8.16 -16.93
CA ARG A 182 14.39 8.82 -15.64
C ARG A 182 13.93 7.82 -14.57
N ILE A 183 13.00 6.92 -14.90
CA ILE A 183 12.50 5.84 -14.04
C ILE A 183 13.65 4.91 -13.63
N SER A 184 14.49 4.50 -14.58
CA SER A 184 15.66 3.65 -14.30
C SER A 184 16.65 4.32 -13.33
N THR A 185 16.87 5.63 -13.49
CA THR A 185 17.71 6.44 -12.60
C THR A 185 17.09 6.56 -11.19
N GLU A 186 15.77 6.76 -11.10
CA GLU A 186 15.07 6.86 -9.82
C GLU A 186 15.04 5.54 -9.05
N ASN A 187 14.85 4.42 -9.75
CA ASN A 187 14.94 3.08 -9.17
C ASN A 187 16.33 2.84 -8.57
N GLN A 188 17.41 3.24 -9.26
CA GLN A 188 18.76 3.15 -8.70
C GLN A 188 18.92 4.04 -7.45
N ARG A 189 18.44 5.29 -7.48
CA ARG A 189 18.45 6.17 -6.30
C ARG A 189 17.69 5.56 -5.10
N GLY A 190 16.60 4.85 -5.36
CA GLY A 190 15.84 4.11 -4.33
C GLY A 190 16.61 2.93 -3.72
N LEU A 191 17.41 2.21 -4.53
CA LEU A 191 18.31 1.16 -4.06
C LEU A 191 19.46 1.75 -3.23
N ASP A 192 20.15 2.78 -3.75
CA ASP A 192 21.27 3.47 -3.09
C ASP A 192 20.85 4.04 -1.71
N GLU A 193 19.67 4.67 -1.65
CA GLU A 193 19.10 5.20 -0.42
C GLU A 193 18.67 4.09 0.56
N THR A 194 18.31 2.90 0.07
CA THR A 194 18.02 1.73 0.90
C THR A 194 19.31 1.14 1.49
N GLU A 195 20.37 1.01 0.69
CA GLU A 195 21.69 0.59 1.17
C GLU A 195 22.27 1.59 2.19
N ARG A 196 22.10 2.90 1.94
CA ARG A 196 22.47 3.96 2.89
C ARG A 196 21.68 3.87 4.20
N LYS A 197 20.37 3.60 4.16
CA LYS A 197 19.53 3.38 5.35
C LYS A 197 19.96 2.14 6.15
N ASN A 198 20.34 1.06 5.46
CA ASN A 198 20.85 -0.15 6.10
C ASN A 198 22.20 0.12 6.78
N SER A 199 23.13 0.76 6.07
CA SER A 199 24.44 1.17 6.59
C SER A 199 24.34 2.13 7.78
N GLU A 200 23.41 3.08 7.74
CA GLU A 200 23.11 3.98 8.85
C GLU A 200 22.51 3.24 10.07
N SER A 201 21.74 2.19 9.83
CA SER A 201 21.18 1.34 10.90
C SER A 201 22.29 0.51 11.56
N THR A 202 23.18 -0.10 10.78
CA THR A 202 24.40 -0.77 11.29
C THR A 202 25.29 0.23 12.05
N ARG A 203 25.48 1.45 11.53
CA ARG A 203 26.26 2.50 12.22
C ARG A 203 25.69 2.83 13.59
N LYS A 204 24.36 2.91 13.74
CA LYS A 204 23.68 3.14 15.03
C LYS A 204 23.83 1.97 16.01
N VAL A 205 23.78 0.72 15.52
CA VAL A 205 24.04 -0.46 16.37
C VAL A 205 25.48 -0.46 16.87
N ASN A 206 26.46 -0.28 15.97
CA ASN A 206 27.88 -0.24 16.32
C ASN A 206 28.21 0.93 17.28
N GLU A 207 27.54 2.07 17.13
CA GLU A 207 27.69 3.22 18.04
C GLU A 207 27.11 2.91 19.43
N LEU A 208 25.96 2.23 19.52
CA LEU A 208 25.38 1.79 20.80
C LEU A 208 26.26 0.74 21.50
N GLU A 209 26.83 -0.20 20.73
CA GLU A 209 27.83 -1.16 21.25
C GLU A 209 29.08 -0.43 21.78
N ARG A 210 29.57 0.58 21.07
CA ARG A 210 30.70 1.43 21.50
C ARG A 210 30.37 2.19 22.79
N ILE A 211 29.18 2.79 22.91
CA ILE A 211 28.72 3.48 24.12
C ILE A 211 28.63 2.50 25.30
N ASN A 212 28.12 1.29 25.08
CA ASN A 212 28.06 0.26 26.13
C ASN A 212 29.46 -0.21 26.57
N ALA A 213 30.39 -0.42 25.64
CA ALA A 213 31.77 -0.74 25.94
C ALA A 213 32.49 0.40 26.70
N GLU A 214 32.21 1.66 26.36
CA GLU A 214 32.74 2.83 27.04
C GLU A 214 32.16 2.97 28.46
N ASN A 215 30.87 2.75 28.66
CA ASN A 215 30.24 2.71 30.00
C ASN A 215 30.86 1.61 30.89
N ILE A 216 31.15 0.44 30.32
CA ILE A 216 31.88 -0.64 31.02
C ILE A 216 33.31 -0.19 31.35
N ARG A 217 34.00 0.50 30.43
CA ARG A 217 35.33 1.08 30.68
C ARG A 217 35.30 2.09 31.82
N ILE A 218 34.33 3.00 31.85
CA ILE A 218 34.14 4.00 32.92
C ILE A 218 33.86 3.32 34.27
N SER A 219 33.05 2.26 34.30
CA SER A 219 32.80 1.48 35.53
C SER A 219 34.07 0.79 36.05
N ASN A 220 34.86 0.18 35.14
CA ASN A 220 36.13 -0.46 35.49
C ASN A 220 37.21 0.57 35.90
N GLU A 221 37.21 1.76 35.29
CA GLU A 221 38.06 2.90 35.64
C GLU A 221 37.75 3.36 37.07
N SER A 222 36.47 3.61 37.37
CA SER A 222 35.99 3.98 38.71
C SER A 222 36.38 2.93 39.77
N SER A 223 36.15 1.64 39.47
CA SER A 223 36.53 0.55 40.37
C SER A 223 38.04 0.47 40.61
N ARG A 224 38.86 0.78 39.58
CA ARG A 224 40.32 0.84 39.74
C ARG A 224 40.74 2.06 40.56
N VAL A 225 40.10 3.21 40.39
CA VAL A 225 40.34 4.41 41.21
C VAL A 225 40.01 4.14 42.68
N THR A 226 38.86 3.54 42.99
CA THR A 226 38.54 3.13 44.38
C THR A 226 39.62 2.20 44.95
N ALA A 227 40.04 1.18 44.21
CA ALA A 227 41.08 0.25 44.64
C ALA A 227 42.50 0.86 44.68
N GLU A 228 42.75 2.00 44.04
CA GLU A 228 44.00 2.75 44.14
C GLU A 228 43.99 3.69 45.34
N ASN A 229 42.86 4.38 45.60
CA ASN A 229 42.66 5.15 46.81
C ASN A 229 42.76 4.27 48.06
N GLU A 230 42.16 3.07 48.04
CA GLU A 230 42.33 2.07 49.11
C GLU A 230 43.81 1.65 49.27
N ARG A 231 44.60 1.58 48.18
CA ARG A 231 46.05 1.35 48.27
C ARG A 231 46.79 2.54 48.87
N GLU A 232 46.42 3.77 48.51
CA GLU A 232 47.02 5.01 49.03
C GLU A 232 46.73 5.20 50.53
N GLU A 233 45.51 4.89 51.00
CA GLU A 233 45.15 4.87 52.42
C GLU A 233 45.94 3.81 53.19
N ASN A 234 46.05 2.58 52.65
CA ASN A 234 46.84 1.51 53.27
C ASN A 234 48.35 1.83 53.28
N GLU A 235 48.90 2.46 52.24
CA GLU A 235 50.30 2.87 52.21
C GLU A 235 50.56 4.04 53.17
N SER A 236 49.61 4.98 53.29
CA SER A 236 49.66 6.05 54.29
C SER A 236 49.67 5.50 55.70
N GLN A 237 48.83 4.50 56.01
CA GLN A 237 48.87 3.81 57.31
C GLN A 237 50.21 3.07 57.51
N ARG A 238 50.75 2.39 56.49
CA ARG A 238 52.07 1.75 56.56
C ARG A 238 53.20 2.75 56.83
N ILE A 239 53.11 3.98 56.32
CA ILE A 239 54.08 5.05 56.60
C ILE A 239 53.98 5.52 58.05
N LEU A 240 52.77 5.63 58.60
CA LEU A 240 52.56 5.94 60.02
C LEU A 240 53.08 4.81 60.93
N ASP A 241 52.76 3.55 60.63
CA ASP A 241 53.24 2.38 61.37
C ASP A 241 54.79 2.29 61.37
N GLU A 242 55.44 2.64 60.25
CA GLU A 242 56.89 2.67 60.12
C GLU A 242 57.52 3.86 60.88
N ALA A 243 56.87 5.03 60.92
CA ALA A 243 57.30 6.17 61.71
C ALA A 243 57.18 5.91 63.23
N ASP A 244 56.11 5.25 63.68
CA ASP A 244 55.97 4.77 65.07
C ASP A 244 57.06 3.72 65.41
N ARG A 245 57.44 2.88 64.42
CA ARG A 245 58.55 1.92 64.56
C ARG A 245 59.91 2.63 64.65
N GLU A 246 60.14 3.67 63.86
CA GLU A 246 61.35 4.50 63.91
C GLU A 246 61.46 5.24 65.25
N ALA A 247 60.40 5.91 65.71
CA ALA A 247 60.35 6.56 67.02
C ALA A 247 60.58 5.57 68.18
N THR A 248 60.05 4.34 68.08
CA THR A 248 60.30 3.27 69.06
C THR A 248 61.77 2.82 69.06
N GLU A 249 62.40 2.75 67.88
CA GLU A 249 63.80 2.38 67.73
C GLU A 249 64.74 3.51 68.21
N ASP A 250 64.40 4.78 67.99
CA ASP A 250 65.11 5.94 68.55
C ASP A 250 65.06 5.96 70.09
N VAL A 251 63.91 5.64 70.68
CA VAL A 251 63.80 5.42 72.13
C VAL A 251 64.70 4.25 72.58
N ARG A 252 64.80 3.17 71.80
CA ARG A 252 65.71 2.05 72.08
C ARG A 252 67.19 2.48 71.99
N ILE A 253 67.55 3.28 70.99
CA ILE A 253 68.90 3.83 70.78
C ILE A 253 69.28 4.80 71.91
N SER A 254 68.35 5.67 72.33
CA SER A 254 68.54 6.60 73.46
C SER A 254 68.75 5.86 74.78
N ASN A 255 67.96 4.82 75.06
CA ASN A 255 68.15 3.94 76.22
C ASN A 255 69.49 3.20 76.15
N GLU A 256 69.90 2.70 74.99
CA GLU A 256 71.19 2.02 74.80
C GLU A 256 72.39 2.97 74.96
N ASN A 257 72.30 4.20 74.44
CA ASN A 257 73.31 5.26 74.65
C ASN A 257 73.40 5.67 76.14
N THR A 258 72.28 5.67 76.86
CA THR A 258 72.24 5.87 78.32
C THR A 258 72.92 4.71 79.06
N ARG A 259 72.70 3.46 78.62
CA ARG A 259 73.39 2.26 79.13
C ARG A 259 74.89 2.31 78.86
N ILE A 260 75.31 2.69 77.65
CA ILE A 260 76.71 2.86 77.25
C ILE A 260 77.39 3.95 78.09
N SER A 261 76.72 5.09 78.30
CA SER A 261 77.25 6.18 79.13
C SER A 261 77.41 5.78 80.61
N SER A 262 76.45 5.00 81.13
CA SER A 262 76.52 4.42 82.47
C SER A 262 77.65 3.39 82.60
N GLU A 263 77.85 2.54 81.58
CA GLU A 263 78.91 1.54 81.56
C GLU A 263 80.30 2.18 81.39
N ASN A 264 80.45 3.19 80.54
CA ASN A 264 81.69 3.98 80.42
C ASN A 264 82.03 4.68 81.74
N SER A 265 81.03 5.15 82.49
CA SER A 265 81.22 5.69 83.84
C SER A 265 81.66 4.61 84.83
N ARG A 266 81.10 3.38 84.74
CA ARG A 266 81.49 2.22 85.54
C ARG A 266 82.92 1.75 85.23
N VAL A 267 83.31 1.71 83.96
CA VAL A 267 84.67 1.39 83.49
C VAL A 267 85.67 2.45 83.96
N SER A 268 85.31 3.74 83.88
CA SER A 268 86.15 4.83 84.39
C SER A 268 86.36 4.72 85.90
N ALA A 269 85.31 4.42 86.66
CA ALA A 269 85.40 4.16 88.09
C ALA A 269 86.22 2.90 88.41
N GLU A 270 86.18 1.87 87.56
CA GLU A 270 86.99 0.66 87.73
C GLU A 270 88.48 0.91 87.46
N ALA A 271 88.84 1.68 86.43
CA ALA A 271 90.22 2.10 86.19
C ALA A 271 90.77 2.99 87.33
N VAL A 272 89.92 3.80 87.96
CA VAL A 272 90.26 4.53 89.19
C VAL A 272 90.46 3.55 90.37
N ARG A 273 89.63 2.50 90.52
CA ARG A 273 89.86 1.46 91.54
C ARG A 273 91.14 0.67 91.31
N GLU A 274 91.44 0.27 90.06
CA GLU A 274 92.61 -0.51 89.69
C GLU A 274 93.92 0.27 89.90
N SER A 275 93.94 1.56 89.53
CA SER A 275 95.08 2.44 89.80
C SER A 275 95.27 2.72 91.30
N GLN A 276 94.19 2.92 92.07
CA GLN A 276 94.24 3.03 93.53
C GLN A 276 94.72 1.73 94.20
N GLU A 277 94.29 0.56 93.72
CA GLU A 277 94.73 -0.74 94.22
C GLU A 277 96.21 -0.99 93.90
N THR A 278 96.65 -0.67 92.69
CA THR A 278 98.06 -0.74 92.28
C THR A 278 98.94 0.15 93.18
N ALA A 279 98.49 1.38 93.47
CA ALA A 279 99.16 2.27 94.42
C ALA A 279 99.18 1.70 95.85
N ARG A 280 98.08 1.09 96.31
CA ARG A 280 97.98 0.41 97.61
C ARG A 280 99.02 -0.70 97.75
N GLN A 281 99.18 -1.51 96.69
CA GLN A 281 100.13 -2.62 96.64
C GLN A 281 101.59 -2.15 96.58
N GLN A 282 101.89 -1.11 95.79
CA GLN A 282 103.23 -0.50 95.77
C GLN A 282 103.61 0.12 97.13
N PHE A 283 102.67 0.80 97.79
CA PHE A 283 102.90 1.36 99.12
C PHE A 283 103.20 0.27 100.16
N ALA A 284 102.41 -0.82 100.15
CA ALA A 284 102.62 -1.96 101.03
C ALA A 284 103.99 -2.67 100.79
N ALA A 285 104.38 -2.87 99.53
CA ALA A 285 105.67 -3.47 99.17
C ALA A 285 106.86 -2.61 99.59
N THR A 286 106.74 -1.28 99.47
CA THR A 286 107.77 -0.32 99.89
C THR A 286 107.93 -0.33 101.41
N ALA A 287 106.83 -0.15 102.15
CA ALA A 287 106.84 -0.13 103.61
C ALA A 287 107.40 -1.43 104.23
N LEU A 288 107.12 -2.59 103.62
CA LEU A 288 107.67 -3.88 104.06
C LEU A 288 109.20 -3.97 103.85
N THR A 289 109.74 -3.32 102.82
CA THR A 289 111.18 -3.31 102.51
C THR A 289 111.95 -2.42 103.49
N ASP A 290 111.42 -1.23 103.78
CA ASP A 290 112.01 -0.28 104.72
C ASP A 290 112.00 -0.82 106.16
N LEU A 291 110.89 -1.43 106.60
CA LEU A 291 110.76 -2.02 107.93
C LEU A 291 111.82 -3.10 108.17
N ASN A 292 112.00 -4.04 107.23
CA ASN A 292 113.02 -5.09 107.35
C ASN A 292 114.45 -4.54 107.38
N THR A 293 114.70 -3.42 106.69
CA THR A 293 116.01 -2.76 106.67
C THR A 293 116.30 -2.03 107.99
N LEU A 294 115.28 -1.38 108.57
CA LEU A 294 115.39 -0.70 109.85
C LEU A 294 115.61 -1.68 111.02
N THR A 295 114.76 -2.70 111.14
CA THR A 295 114.75 -3.65 112.26
C THR A 295 116.07 -4.42 112.44
N ASN A 296 116.79 -4.72 111.35
CA ASN A 296 118.08 -5.41 111.43
C ASN A 296 119.23 -4.49 111.90
N ASN A 297 119.17 -3.19 111.59
CA ASN A 297 120.23 -2.25 111.94
C ASN A 297 120.06 -1.66 113.34
N THR A 298 118.84 -1.42 113.83
CA THR A 298 118.61 -0.83 115.17
C THR A 298 118.50 -1.85 116.32
N LYS A 299 118.78 -3.13 116.05
CA LYS A 299 118.50 -4.23 116.99
C LYS A 299 119.29 -4.12 118.31
N PHE A 300 118.57 -4.25 119.42
CA PHE A 300 119.12 -4.48 120.76
C PHE A 300 119.61 -5.94 120.86
N ILE A 301 120.88 -6.16 121.21
CA ILE A 301 121.52 -7.49 121.22
C ILE A 301 122.37 -7.61 122.50
N GLU A 302 121.75 -8.09 123.58
CA GLU A 302 122.37 -8.13 124.90
C GLU A 302 122.50 -9.56 125.47
N PRO A 303 123.49 -9.80 126.35
CA PRO A 303 124.63 -8.93 126.68
C PRO A 303 125.67 -8.90 125.54
N TYR A 304 126.65 -7.98 125.61
CA TYR A 304 127.78 -7.98 124.67
C TYR A 304 128.54 -9.32 124.68
N ASN A 305 128.84 -9.84 123.49
CA ASN A 305 129.52 -11.11 123.24
C ASN A 305 130.59 -10.92 122.16
N THR A 306 131.81 -11.38 122.44
CA THR A 306 132.97 -11.29 121.54
C THR A 306 132.78 -12.00 120.20
N THR A 307 131.95 -13.05 120.12
CA THR A 307 131.74 -13.82 118.88
C THR A 307 130.69 -13.21 117.94
N THR A 308 129.89 -12.25 118.42
CA THR A 308 128.80 -11.67 117.63
C THR A 308 129.29 -10.54 116.72
N THR A 309 128.81 -10.52 115.48
CA THR A 309 129.06 -9.42 114.52
C THR A 309 127.91 -8.41 114.59
N TYR A 310 128.15 -7.29 115.27
CA TYR A 310 127.19 -6.20 115.45
C TYR A 310 127.25 -5.23 114.26
N LYS A 311 126.09 -4.90 113.68
CA LYS A 311 125.94 -3.88 112.63
C LYS A 311 125.94 -2.46 113.21
N PRO A 312 126.21 -1.41 112.41
CA PRO A 312 125.98 -0.04 112.84
C PRO A 312 124.54 0.14 113.34
N ASN A 313 124.39 0.89 114.43
CA ASN A 313 123.18 1.09 115.22
C ASN A 313 122.66 -0.13 116.02
N ASN A 314 123.33 -1.29 116.01
CA ASN A 314 123.03 -2.35 116.99
C ASN A 314 123.48 -1.88 118.39
N ILE A 315 122.66 -2.11 119.41
CA ILE A 315 122.92 -1.63 120.78
C ILE A 315 123.15 -2.83 121.70
N VAL A 316 124.13 -2.72 122.60
CA VAL A 316 124.53 -3.78 123.55
C VAL A 316 124.72 -3.24 124.96
N SER A 317 124.44 -4.04 125.98
CA SER A 317 124.91 -3.75 127.34
C SER A 317 126.26 -4.41 127.60
N LEU A 318 127.12 -3.66 128.30
CA LEU A 318 128.24 -4.21 129.04
C LEU A 318 128.34 -3.47 130.37
N ASN A 319 128.36 -4.23 131.48
CA ASN A 319 128.46 -3.71 132.85
C ASN A 319 127.46 -2.59 133.17
N GLY A 320 126.20 -2.74 132.74
CA GLY A 320 125.11 -1.79 133.02
C GLY A 320 125.15 -0.46 132.25
N ASN A 321 125.98 -0.36 131.21
CA ASN A 321 126.02 0.77 130.28
C ASN A 321 125.65 0.29 128.87
N SER A 322 124.88 1.09 128.12
CA SER A 322 124.44 0.73 126.76
C SER A 322 125.31 1.41 125.71
N TYR A 323 125.90 0.62 124.83
CA TYR A 323 126.76 1.08 123.74
C TYR A 323 126.10 0.82 122.40
N ILE A 324 126.09 1.83 121.55
CA ILE A 324 125.72 1.70 120.14
C ILE A 324 126.97 1.35 119.33
N CYS A 325 126.86 0.30 118.52
CA CYS A 325 127.84 -0.04 117.51
C CYS A 325 127.80 1.06 116.44
N LYS A 326 128.87 1.85 116.29
CA LYS A 326 128.98 2.92 115.29
C LYS A 326 129.45 2.39 113.94
N LYS A 327 130.19 1.29 113.94
CA LYS A 327 130.85 0.68 112.77
C LYS A 327 130.94 -0.82 113.01
N THR A 328 130.60 -1.63 111.99
CA THR A 328 130.47 -3.09 112.10
C THR A 328 131.60 -3.71 112.92
N SER A 329 131.24 -4.42 113.99
CA SER A 329 132.17 -4.82 115.04
C SER A 329 132.01 -6.28 115.42
N THR A 330 133.13 -6.98 115.59
CA THR A 330 133.20 -8.37 116.08
C THR A 330 134.46 -8.47 116.94
N ASN A 331 134.38 -9.12 118.10
CA ASN A 331 135.48 -9.31 119.05
C ASN A 331 136.16 -8.04 119.61
N ASN A 332 135.72 -6.83 119.24
CA ASN A 332 136.18 -5.58 119.86
C ASN A 332 135.28 -5.23 121.03
N THR A 333 135.78 -5.28 122.27
CA THR A 333 134.98 -4.98 123.47
C THR A 333 134.64 -3.48 123.56
N PRO A 334 133.42 -3.10 123.99
CA PRO A 334 133.11 -1.73 124.40
C PRO A 334 134.08 -1.27 125.52
N PRO A 335 134.62 -0.03 125.45
CA PRO A 335 135.56 0.46 126.45
C PRO A 335 134.86 0.81 127.76
N ASP A 336 135.59 0.73 128.88
CA ASP A 336 135.08 1.18 130.17
C ASP A 336 134.72 2.69 130.12
N PRO A 337 133.48 3.08 130.46
CA PRO A 337 132.98 4.43 130.24
C PRO A 337 133.46 5.44 131.29
N LEU A 338 134.20 4.98 132.32
CA LEU A 338 134.98 5.83 133.22
C LEU A 338 136.35 6.18 132.64
N ILE A 339 136.87 5.35 131.72
CA ILE A 339 138.17 5.54 131.06
C ILE A 339 138.00 6.23 129.70
N ALA A 340 137.04 5.81 128.88
CA ALA A 340 136.71 6.42 127.60
C ALA A 340 135.23 6.23 127.23
N THR A 341 134.54 7.30 126.80
CA THR A 341 133.12 7.26 126.38
C THR A 341 132.88 6.60 125.01
N GLY A 342 133.88 5.92 124.46
CA GLY A 342 133.79 5.17 123.21
C GLY A 342 135.16 4.85 122.61
N ASN A 343 135.17 3.97 121.62
CA ASN A 343 136.30 3.71 120.73
C ASN A 343 135.81 3.85 119.28
N GLU A 344 136.53 3.35 118.26
CA GLU A 344 136.06 3.47 116.87
C GLU A 344 134.74 2.70 116.65
N PHE A 345 134.63 1.50 117.21
CA PHE A 345 133.52 0.59 117.02
C PHE A 345 132.30 0.92 117.88
N TRP A 346 132.51 1.39 119.11
CA TRP A 346 131.45 1.60 120.11
C TRP A 346 131.37 3.05 120.53
N GLY A 347 130.17 3.62 120.46
CA GLY A 347 129.80 4.86 121.15
C GLY A 347 128.99 4.49 122.39
N LEU A 348 129.26 5.14 123.52
CA LEU A 348 128.40 5.07 124.69
C LEU A 348 127.08 5.79 124.36
N LEU A 349 125.99 5.04 124.17
CA LEU A 349 124.69 5.60 123.76
C LEU A 349 123.96 6.19 124.96
N SER A 350 123.92 5.42 126.06
CA SER A 350 123.54 5.92 127.36
C SER A 350 124.56 5.45 128.39
N ARG A 351 125.13 6.43 129.10
CA ARG A 351 125.49 6.20 130.50
C ARG A 351 124.21 5.90 131.25
N LYS A 352 124.28 5.03 132.25
CA LYS A 352 123.20 4.87 133.23
C LYS A 352 122.78 6.27 133.74
N GLY A 353 121.51 6.62 133.53
CA GLY A 353 120.91 7.84 134.10
C GLY A 353 120.87 7.77 135.63
N ALA A 354 120.60 8.90 136.28
CA ALA A 354 120.48 8.93 137.74
C ALA A 354 119.35 8.01 138.25
N ASP A 355 118.28 7.88 137.47
CA ASP A 355 117.12 7.01 137.65
C ASP A 355 117.04 5.94 136.56
N SER A 356 116.70 6.30 135.30
CA SER A 356 116.90 5.56 134.04
C SER A 356 116.29 6.21 132.77
N ASN A 357 115.36 7.19 132.86
CA ASN A 357 114.34 7.38 131.81
C ASN A 357 114.17 8.81 131.22
N GLY A 358 113.34 8.91 130.17
CA GLY A 358 112.90 10.14 129.48
C GLY A 358 111.70 9.84 128.55
N ASN A 359 111.01 10.87 128.03
CA ASN A 359 109.81 10.71 127.19
C ASN A 359 109.48 11.98 126.35
N VAL A 360 108.38 11.98 125.58
CA VAL A 360 107.95 13.05 124.65
C VAL A 360 107.75 14.43 125.31
N VAL A 361 108.09 15.51 124.59
CA VAL A 361 108.06 16.89 125.09
C VAL A 361 106.71 17.58 124.85
N VAL A 362 105.98 17.85 125.92
CA VAL A 362 105.01 18.95 125.98
C VAL A 362 105.72 20.14 126.59
N HIS A 363 105.86 21.23 125.82
CA HIS A 363 106.48 22.45 126.34
C HIS A 363 105.60 23.08 127.42
N LYS A 364 106.24 23.57 128.49
CA LYS A 364 105.57 24.19 129.64
C LYS A 364 106.44 25.27 130.26
N ASP A 365 106.51 26.41 129.57
CA ASP A 365 107.25 27.57 130.07
C ASP A 365 106.51 28.13 131.30
N LYS A 366 107.27 28.44 132.36
CA LYS A 366 106.74 28.90 133.65
C LYS A 366 107.51 30.13 134.14
N PHE A 367 106.78 31.21 134.37
CA PHE A 367 107.31 32.51 134.74
C PHE A 367 106.91 32.88 136.17
N ILE A 368 107.67 33.76 136.81
CA ILE A 368 107.24 34.51 137.99
C ILE A 368 107.20 35.98 137.57
N ALA A 369 106.02 36.58 137.61
CA ALA A 369 105.79 37.96 137.24
C ALA A 369 106.51 38.92 138.19
N THR A 370 107.11 39.96 137.63
CA THR A 370 107.37 41.22 138.35
C THR A 370 106.09 42.06 138.42
N GLU A 371 105.97 42.96 139.39
CA GLU A 371 104.76 43.79 139.56
C GLU A 371 104.37 44.50 138.26
N GLY A 372 103.19 44.17 137.72
CA GLY A 372 102.63 44.76 136.51
C GLY A 372 102.92 44.03 135.19
N GLN A 373 103.55 42.85 135.20
CA GLN A 373 103.93 42.17 133.95
C GLN A 373 102.72 41.56 133.22
N THR A 374 102.64 41.78 131.90
CA THR A 374 101.61 41.24 130.99
C THR A 374 102.13 40.35 129.86
N ILE A 375 103.33 40.62 129.32
CA ILE A 375 103.86 39.92 128.13
C ILE A 375 104.71 38.70 128.53
N PHE A 376 104.47 37.57 127.86
CA PHE A 376 105.19 36.31 128.05
C PHE A 376 105.50 35.64 126.70
N THR A 377 106.74 35.79 126.23
CA THR A 377 107.25 35.08 125.04
C THR A 377 107.58 33.63 125.39
N LEU A 378 107.22 32.73 124.49
CA LEU A 378 107.30 31.28 124.63
C LEU A 378 108.48 30.72 123.83
N SER A 379 108.99 29.56 124.27
CA SER A 379 110.26 29.02 123.77
C SER A 379 110.21 28.48 122.32
N TYR A 380 109.03 28.20 121.75
CA TYR A 380 108.86 27.53 120.44
C TYR A 380 107.62 28.05 119.68
N PRO A 381 107.61 28.00 118.34
CA PRO A 381 106.51 28.51 117.51
C PRO A 381 105.35 27.52 117.32
N TYR A 382 104.15 28.05 117.07
CA TYR A 382 102.91 27.31 116.81
C TYR A 382 101.90 28.07 115.93
N ASP A 383 100.78 27.42 115.59
CA ASP A 383 99.69 27.97 114.79
C ASP A 383 98.55 28.52 115.67
N GLN A 384 98.15 29.75 115.40
CA GLN A 384 97.33 30.56 116.31
C GLN A 384 95.84 30.21 116.20
N PHE A 385 95.07 30.53 117.23
CA PHE A 385 93.60 30.49 117.27
C PHE A 385 92.97 29.08 117.16
N GLN A 386 93.77 28.02 117.29
CA GLN A 386 93.35 26.61 117.17
C GLN A 386 92.87 25.96 118.48
N ASN A 387 92.75 26.70 119.60
CA ASN A 387 92.47 26.17 120.95
C ASN A 387 93.46 25.09 121.45
N ARG A 388 94.72 25.13 120.99
CA ARG A 388 95.75 24.15 121.37
C ARG A 388 96.73 24.66 122.44
N THR A 389 96.52 25.90 122.85
CA THR A 389 97.18 26.61 123.94
C THR A 389 96.48 26.36 125.29
N THR A 390 97.22 26.43 126.40
CA THR A 390 96.60 26.48 127.75
C THR A 390 97.42 27.39 128.66
N VAL A 391 96.84 28.49 129.14
CA VAL A 391 97.50 29.47 130.01
C VAL A 391 96.95 29.40 131.44
N THR A 392 97.80 29.56 132.45
CA THR A 392 97.37 29.80 133.84
C THR A 392 98.13 30.97 134.46
N VAL A 393 97.48 31.69 135.39
CA VAL A 393 98.02 32.84 136.16
C VAL A 393 97.63 32.65 137.62
N GLY A 394 98.59 32.65 138.54
CA GLY A 394 98.38 32.26 139.95
C GLY A 394 97.89 30.80 140.13
N GLY A 395 97.96 29.98 139.08
CA GLY A 395 97.31 28.66 138.99
C GLY A 395 95.86 28.69 138.48
N VAL A 396 95.27 29.86 138.25
CA VAL A 396 93.93 30.02 137.66
C VAL A 396 94.03 29.97 136.14
N PRO A 397 93.30 29.08 135.43
CA PRO A 397 93.29 29.05 133.97
C PRO A 397 92.74 30.33 133.34
N GLN A 398 93.43 30.81 132.31
CA GLN A 398 93.05 31.98 131.51
C GLN A 398 92.50 31.54 130.16
N ARG A 399 91.63 32.35 129.54
CA ARG A 399 91.03 32.10 128.23
C ARG A 399 91.40 33.18 127.21
N THR A 400 91.49 32.78 125.95
CA THR A 400 91.63 33.68 124.80
C THR A 400 90.27 33.88 124.14
N PRO A 401 89.91 35.11 123.69
CA PRO A 401 90.69 36.34 123.78
C PRO A 401 90.55 37.08 125.13
N ASP A 402 89.58 36.70 125.97
CA ASP A 402 89.08 37.52 127.09
C ASP A 402 90.12 37.89 128.16
N ASN A 403 91.07 36.99 128.45
CA ASN A 403 92.11 37.19 129.47
C ASN A 403 93.53 37.28 128.88
N TYR A 404 93.76 36.74 127.69
CA TYR A 404 95.02 36.80 126.98
C TYR A 404 94.83 36.67 125.48
N GLU A 405 95.73 37.29 124.70
CA GLU A 405 95.80 37.12 123.25
C GLU A 405 97.03 36.32 122.80
N GLU A 406 96.87 35.61 121.69
CA GLU A 406 97.93 34.89 120.97
C GLU A 406 98.50 35.83 119.91
N ALA A 407 99.39 36.74 120.32
CA ALA A 407 99.82 37.88 119.50
C ALA A 407 100.59 37.48 118.23
N ASN A 408 101.37 36.40 118.30
CA ASN A 408 102.01 35.75 117.16
C ASN A 408 102.34 34.28 117.52
N SER A 409 102.89 33.54 116.56
CA SER A 409 103.25 32.13 116.72
C SER A 409 104.17 31.79 117.90
N ASN A 410 104.82 32.71 118.60
CA ASN A 410 105.66 32.41 119.77
C ASN A 410 105.38 33.25 121.03
N THR A 411 104.36 34.12 121.05
CA THR A 411 104.15 35.06 122.18
C THR A 411 102.70 35.16 122.58
N ILE A 412 102.44 35.16 123.90
CA ILE A 412 101.15 35.57 124.47
C ILE A 412 101.27 36.88 125.22
N ILE A 413 100.16 37.60 125.32
CA ILE A 413 100.00 38.81 126.12
C ILE A 413 98.78 38.64 127.00
N LEU A 414 98.94 38.77 128.32
CA LEU A 414 97.81 38.83 129.26
C LEU A 414 97.19 40.22 129.22
N ASN A 415 95.86 40.28 129.28
CA ASN A 415 95.12 41.54 129.21
C ASN A 415 95.24 42.35 130.51
N ASP A 416 95.34 41.65 131.66
CA ASP A 416 95.48 42.25 132.99
C ASP A 416 96.93 42.16 133.54
N PRO A 417 97.45 43.23 134.18
CA PRO A 417 98.79 43.25 134.77
C PRO A 417 98.91 42.36 136.01
N VAL A 418 99.93 41.51 136.05
CA VAL A 418 100.12 40.51 137.11
C VAL A 418 101.02 41.02 138.25
N SER A 419 100.60 40.87 139.51
CA SER A 419 101.38 41.29 140.69
C SER A 419 102.61 40.43 140.99
N ALA A 420 103.60 41.04 141.65
CA ALA A 420 104.92 40.45 141.89
C ALA A 420 104.87 39.12 142.63
N GLY A 421 105.70 38.16 142.19
CA GLY A 421 105.78 36.83 142.78
C GLY A 421 104.69 35.86 142.29
N THR A 422 103.70 36.34 141.53
CA THR A 422 102.65 35.49 140.95
C THR A 422 103.18 34.69 139.75
N VAL A 423 102.72 33.44 139.62
CA VAL A 423 103.17 32.48 138.59
C VAL A 423 102.34 32.55 137.31
N VAL A 424 102.96 32.40 136.13
CA VAL A 424 102.29 32.25 134.81
C VAL A 424 102.82 31.02 134.04
N GLU A 425 102.02 30.29 133.25
CA GLU A 425 102.40 28.96 132.66
C GLU A 425 101.63 28.56 131.34
N VAL A 426 102.25 28.01 130.26
CA VAL A 426 101.71 27.97 128.85
C VAL A 426 101.99 26.68 127.95
N LYS A 427 101.26 26.42 126.80
CA LYS A 427 101.35 25.27 125.78
C LYS A 427 100.83 25.63 124.32
N TYR A 428 100.83 24.75 123.25
CA TYR A 428 100.41 25.04 121.80
C TYR A 428 100.41 23.90 120.65
N PHE A 429 99.62 23.94 119.49
CA PHE A 429 99.70 23.18 118.12
C PHE A 429 98.73 23.69 116.90
N SER A 430 98.51 23.00 115.71
CA SER A 430 98.06 23.55 114.32
C SER A 430 97.08 22.86 113.22
N GLU A 431 96.56 23.60 112.16
CA GLU A 431 95.98 23.27 110.75
C GLU A 431 94.46 23.51 110.23
N ALA A 432 94.12 23.72 108.90
CA ALA A 432 92.82 24.32 108.30
C ALA A 432 92.19 23.85 106.87
N LEU A 433 91.11 24.49 106.27
CA LEU A 433 90.16 23.99 105.14
C LEU A 433 89.42 25.01 104.10
N PRO A 434 88.64 24.59 103.01
CA PRO A 434 88.06 25.40 101.84
C PRO A 434 86.51 25.28 101.37
N LEU A 435 86.03 25.83 100.18
CA LEU A 435 84.61 25.93 99.57
C LEU A 435 84.48 25.92 97.96
N ALA A 436 83.43 26.16 97.08
CA ALA A 436 82.08 26.88 96.96
C ALA A 436 81.05 26.43 95.79
N SER A 437 80.05 27.24 95.27
CA SER A 437 78.87 26.94 94.31
C SER A 437 78.63 27.90 93.05
N ASP A 438 77.53 28.12 92.23
CA ASP A 438 76.00 27.94 92.17
C ASP A 438 75.25 28.13 90.74
N ILE A 439 73.88 28.25 90.54
CA ILE A 439 73.09 28.13 89.20
C ILE A 439 71.65 28.85 88.97
N GLN A 440 71.05 29.03 87.71
CA GLN A 440 69.58 29.24 87.25
C GLN A 440 69.30 29.97 85.85
N THR A 441 68.40 29.52 84.92
CA THR A 441 67.90 30.30 83.69
C THR A 441 66.47 29.91 83.15
N VAL A 442 66.21 29.93 81.82
CA VAL A 442 64.90 30.22 81.16
C VAL A 442 63.98 29.00 80.94
N VAL A 443 62.80 29.04 81.58
CA VAL A 443 61.63 28.16 81.36
C VAL A 443 60.54 28.89 80.54
N ASP A 444 60.85 30.11 80.09
CA ASP A 444 59.87 31.13 79.70
C ASP A 444 59.49 31.10 78.20
N ASN A 445 60.17 30.31 77.37
CA ASN A 445 59.95 30.24 75.92
C ASN A 445 58.80 29.30 75.52
N HIS A 446 57.61 29.56 76.07
CA HIS A 446 56.39 28.76 75.94
C HIS A 446 55.52 29.15 74.70
N THR A 447 54.68 28.22 74.25
CA THR A 447 53.28 28.44 73.77
C THR A 447 52.97 29.11 72.42
N ASP A 448 53.73 30.08 71.89
CA ASP A 448 53.14 31.08 70.95
C ASP A 448 52.82 30.65 69.49
N GLU A 449 53.29 29.51 68.96
CA GLU A 449 53.19 29.23 67.50
C GLU A 449 51.90 28.54 67.00
N ILE A 450 51.03 28.03 67.87
CA ILE A 450 50.01 27.02 67.49
C ILE A 450 48.76 27.59 66.74
N ASN A 451 48.48 28.90 66.80
CA ASN A 451 47.19 29.47 66.38
C ASN A 451 47.21 30.26 65.05
N LYS A 452 47.80 29.73 63.97
CA LYS A 452 47.84 30.43 62.66
C LYS A 452 47.18 29.66 61.49
N PHE A 453 46.37 30.43 60.75
CA PHE A 453 45.76 30.18 59.43
C PHE A 453 44.48 29.35 59.30
N ASN A 454 43.42 30.00 58.78
CA ASN A 454 42.43 29.36 57.91
C ASN A 454 41.69 30.39 57.01
N ASN A 455 42.00 30.34 55.70
CA ASN A 455 41.24 30.82 54.52
C ASN A 455 40.36 32.09 54.56
N GLN A 456 40.89 33.18 54.01
CA GLN A 456 40.17 34.15 53.15
C GLN A 456 41.06 34.55 51.96
N SER A 457 40.47 34.93 50.82
CA SER A 457 41.21 35.36 49.62
C SER A 457 41.51 36.86 49.65
N ILE A 458 42.80 37.22 49.51
CA ILE A 458 43.28 38.60 49.46
C ILE A 458 43.44 39.02 47.99
N TYR A 459 42.90 40.19 47.64
CA TYR A 459 43.14 40.86 46.37
C TYR A 459 44.19 41.97 46.53
N THR A 460 44.86 42.34 45.44
CA THR A 460 45.83 43.43 45.39
C THR A 460 45.77 44.08 44.01
N GLU A 461 45.60 45.39 43.97
CA GLU A 461 45.55 46.19 42.74
C GLU A 461 46.57 47.34 42.80
N ASP A 462 47.29 47.52 41.69
CA ASP A 462 48.44 48.40 41.56
C ASP A 462 48.14 49.49 40.52
N PHE A 463 48.26 50.75 40.90
CA PHE A 463 47.98 51.93 40.08
C PHE A 463 49.23 52.79 39.94
N ILE A 464 49.38 53.48 38.81
CA ILE A 464 50.35 54.57 38.64
C ILE A 464 49.55 55.87 38.57
N ALA A 465 49.76 56.76 39.54
CA ALA A 465 48.98 57.99 39.67
C ALA A 465 49.29 59.02 38.57
N VAL A 466 48.28 59.79 38.17
CA VAL A 466 48.48 61.04 37.40
C VAL A 466 48.53 62.25 38.34
N GLU A 467 49.13 63.35 37.88
CA GLU A 467 49.39 64.55 38.71
C GLU A 467 48.14 65.05 39.46
N GLY A 468 48.18 65.01 40.79
CA GLY A 468 47.11 65.45 41.67
C GLY A 468 45.95 64.47 41.84
N GLN A 469 46.08 63.20 41.39
CA GLN A 469 45.03 62.20 41.53
C GLN A 469 44.80 61.81 42.99
N THR A 470 43.57 61.98 43.48
CA THR A 470 43.11 61.54 44.81
C THR A 470 42.29 60.26 44.77
N VAL A 471 41.56 59.99 43.68
CA VAL A 471 40.54 58.93 43.60
C VAL A 471 41.03 57.73 42.78
N PHE A 472 40.87 56.53 43.34
CA PHE A 472 41.26 55.26 42.73
C PHE A 472 40.10 54.25 42.81
N THR A 473 39.62 53.80 41.65
CA THR A 473 38.53 52.81 41.54
C THR A 473 39.12 51.42 41.31
N LEU A 474 38.71 50.47 42.16
CA LEU A 474 39.16 49.08 42.18
C LEU A 474 38.22 48.21 41.31
N GLN A 475 38.70 47.07 40.81
CA GLN A 475 37.93 46.20 39.93
C GLN A 475 36.91 45.31 40.66
N THR A 476 37.14 44.96 41.93
CA THR A 476 36.24 44.11 42.73
C THR A 476 35.58 44.91 43.86
N ILE A 477 34.31 44.60 44.17
CA ILE A 477 33.61 45.23 45.30
C ILE A 477 33.98 44.59 46.65
N TYR A 478 33.90 45.39 47.71
CA TYR A 478 34.15 45.00 49.10
C TYR A 478 33.14 45.64 50.07
N ASP A 479 32.95 45.08 51.27
CA ASP A 479 32.04 45.66 52.25
C ASP A 479 32.75 46.79 53.03
N GLN A 480 32.36 48.04 52.72
CA GLN A 480 32.91 49.23 53.37
C GLN A 480 32.81 49.14 54.90
N LEU A 481 33.88 49.55 55.59
CA LEU A 481 33.99 49.58 57.06
C LEU A 481 33.81 48.21 57.77
N GLN A 482 33.84 47.08 57.05
CA GLN A 482 33.83 45.73 57.63
C GLN A 482 35.04 44.88 57.20
N ASP A 483 35.47 44.99 55.94
CA ASP A 483 36.69 44.34 55.44
C ASP A 483 37.94 45.21 55.66
N LYS A 484 39.10 44.58 55.93
CA LYS A 484 40.36 45.33 56.11
C LYS A 484 40.95 45.74 54.75
N VAL A 485 40.91 47.04 54.44
CA VAL A 485 41.62 47.65 53.31
C VAL A 485 42.98 48.19 53.76
N GLU A 486 44.05 47.87 53.01
CA GLU A 486 45.41 48.40 53.19
C GLU A 486 45.81 49.21 51.95
N VAL A 487 46.02 50.52 52.10
CA VAL A 487 46.49 51.40 51.02
C VAL A 487 47.95 51.78 51.24
N TYR A 488 48.75 51.73 50.18
CA TYR A 488 50.15 52.14 50.16
C TYR A 488 50.39 53.15 49.04
N VAL A 489 51.20 54.18 49.29
CA VAL A 489 51.66 55.16 48.29
C VAL A 489 53.18 55.18 48.32
N ASP A 490 53.83 54.90 47.19
CA ASP A 490 55.28 54.66 47.06
C ASP A 490 55.82 53.63 48.10
N GLY A 491 55.00 52.61 48.39
CA GLY A 491 55.28 51.58 49.41
C GLY A 491 55.04 52.02 50.86
N VAL A 492 54.71 53.29 51.14
CA VAL A 492 54.40 53.78 52.48
C VAL A 492 52.92 53.54 52.81
N PRO A 493 52.58 52.82 53.90
CA PRO A 493 51.18 52.59 54.29
C PRO A 493 50.47 53.90 54.65
N GLN A 494 49.18 53.95 54.37
CA GLN A 494 48.28 55.07 54.64
C GLN A 494 47.20 54.64 55.65
N ASP A 495 46.86 55.50 56.60
CA ASP A 495 45.84 55.22 57.62
C ASP A 495 44.43 55.63 57.15
N SER A 496 43.44 54.75 57.37
CA SER A 496 42.04 54.99 56.99
C SER A 496 41.38 55.99 57.94
N GLY A 497 40.67 56.96 57.38
CA GLY A 497 40.03 58.08 58.08
C GLY A 497 40.80 59.39 57.97
N ASP A 498 42.15 59.34 58.05
CA ASP A 498 43.02 60.53 57.97
C ASP A 498 43.70 60.68 56.59
N ASN A 499 44.37 59.63 56.10
CA ASN A 499 45.12 59.66 54.83
C ASN A 499 44.26 59.22 53.63
N PHE A 500 43.26 58.36 53.87
CA PHE A 500 42.30 57.95 52.83
C PHE A 500 40.92 57.64 53.41
N THR A 501 39.92 57.62 52.53
CA THR A 501 38.55 57.24 52.84
C THR A 501 38.01 56.26 51.79
N GLU A 502 37.18 55.31 52.22
CA GLU A 502 36.43 54.42 51.35
C GLU A 502 35.24 55.21 50.78
N SER A 503 35.38 55.76 49.57
CA SER A 503 34.37 56.67 48.98
C SER A 503 33.23 55.95 48.27
N ALA A 504 33.45 54.71 47.82
CA ALA A 504 32.41 53.77 47.40
C ALA A 504 32.85 52.33 47.71
N ASN A 505 31.95 51.35 47.55
CA ASN A 505 32.24 49.92 47.75
C ASN A 505 33.17 49.30 46.68
N ASN A 506 33.73 50.11 45.78
CA ASN A 506 34.83 49.78 44.87
C ASN A 506 35.80 50.97 44.69
N GLN A 507 35.89 51.91 45.64
CA GLN A 507 36.67 53.14 45.43
C GLN A 507 37.25 53.69 46.73
N ILE A 508 38.54 54.03 46.69
CA ILE A 508 39.22 54.78 47.74
C ILE A 508 39.57 56.19 47.24
N THR A 509 39.49 57.16 48.14
CA THR A 509 39.86 58.56 47.92
C THR A 509 40.88 58.96 48.97
N LEU A 510 42.11 59.25 48.54
CA LEU A 510 43.18 59.83 49.35
C LEU A 510 42.83 61.29 49.72
N SER A 511 43.24 61.75 50.89
CA SER A 511 42.95 63.11 51.36
C SER A 511 43.83 64.19 50.71
N GLU A 512 44.98 63.82 50.14
CA GLU A 512 45.84 64.68 49.32
C GLU A 512 46.12 64.05 47.94
N GLY A 513 46.40 64.88 46.93
CA GLY A 513 46.60 64.46 45.55
C GLY A 513 48.01 63.96 45.26
N VAL A 514 48.12 62.80 44.62
CA VAL A 514 49.40 62.10 44.40
C VAL A 514 50.16 62.67 43.19
N PRO A 515 51.50 62.81 43.25
CA PRO A 515 52.32 63.22 42.10
C PRO A 515 52.29 62.23 40.92
N LEU A 516 52.55 62.74 39.71
CA LEU A 516 52.61 61.94 38.48
C LEU A 516 53.69 60.85 38.54
N GLY A 517 53.27 59.61 38.31
CA GLY A 517 54.16 58.45 38.20
C GLY A 517 54.38 57.68 39.50
N THR A 518 53.85 58.15 40.64
CA THR A 518 53.92 57.42 41.91
C THR A 518 53.05 56.16 41.90
N GLU A 519 53.56 55.06 42.45
CA GLU A 519 52.80 53.82 42.62
C GLU A 519 51.82 53.93 43.80
N VAL A 520 50.56 53.56 43.59
CA VAL A 520 49.53 53.42 44.62
C VAL A 520 49.04 51.98 44.61
N LYS A 521 49.16 51.29 45.74
CA LYS A 521 48.94 49.84 45.88
C LYS A 521 47.88 49.58 46.95
N VAL A 522 46.81 48.89 46.57
CA VAL A 522 45.64 48.66 47.45
C VAL A 522 45.42 47.16 47.63
N ARG A 523 45.43 46.68 48.89
CA ARG A 523 45.02 45.31 49.24
C ARG A 523 43.69 45.32 49.97
N TYR A 524 42.86 44.31 49.69
CA TYR A 524 41.56 44.18 50.33
C TYR A 524 41.00 42.76 50.23
N PHE A 525 40.00 42.46 51.04
CA PHE A 525 39.20 41.24 50.96
C PHE A 525 37.95 41.54 50.12
N GLY A 526 37.65 40.71 49.14
CA GLY A 526 36.64 40.98 48.12
C GLY A 526 35.44 40.03 48.20
N LYS A 527 34.22 40.56 48.02
CA LYS A 527 32.96 39.82 48.17
C LYS A 527 32.34 39.52 46.81
N ARG A 528 31.81 38.31 46.63
CA ARG A 528 31.20 37.88 45.35
C ARG A 528 29.91 38.66 45.07
N LEU A 529 29.87 39.34 43.92
CA LEU A 529 28.76 40.18 43.44
C LEU A 529 27.38 39.49 43.53
N PRO A 530 26.35 40.15 44.11
CA PRO A 530 24.96 39.73 43.98
C PRO A 530 24.38 40.21 42.63
N ILE A 531 23.62 39.36 41.95
CA ILE A 531 22.97 39.69 40.68
C ILE A 531 21.55 40.18 40.95
N GLY A 532 21.20 41.42 40.57
CA GLY A 532 20.08 42.13 41.19
C GLY A 532 19.29 43.14 40.34
N THR A 533 19.14 42.91 39.04
CA THR A 533 18.07 43.49 38.17
C THR A 533 17.90 42.62 36.93
N ASP A 534 19.01 42.34 36.25
CA ASP A 534 19.02 41.71 34.93
C ASP A 534 18.50 40.28 34.95
N VAL A 535 18.61 39.56 36.08
CA VAL A 535 18.12 38.19 36.22
C VAL A 535 16.60 38.09 36.20
N GLU A 536 15.86 39.05 36.75
CA GLU A 536 14.39 39.01 36.72
C GLU A 536 13.85 39.40 35.34
N VAL A 537 14.48 40.39 34.69
CA VAL A 537 14.18 40.72 33.29
C VAL A 537 14.54 39.55 32.38
N ALA A 538 15.72 38.94 32.55
CA ALA A 538 16.16 37.80 31.76
C ALA A 538 15.30 36.55 32.00
N LEU A 539 14.85 36.27 33.24
CA LEU A 539 13.90 35.18 33.48
C LEU A 539 12.59 35.41 32.74
N ASN A 540 12.04 36.63 32.77
CA ASN A 540 10.80 36.95 32.09
C ASN A 540 10.95 36.88 30.55
N THR A 541 12.00 37.47 29.98
CA THR A 541 12.31 37.34 28.53
C THR A 541 12.61 35.90 28.12
N HIS A 542 13.27 35.10 28.98
CA HIS A 542 13.53 33.69 28.70
C HIS A 542 12.26 32.84 28.81
N ALA A 543 11.35 33.14 29.75
CA ALA A 543 10.05 32.48 29.85
C ALA A 543 9.14 32.82 28.65
N GLU A 544 9.15 34.07 28.19
CA GLU A 544 8.43 34.50 26.98
C GLU A 544 9.03 33.85 25.72
N THR A 545 10.36 33.79 25.61
CA THR A 545 11.07 33.05 24.55
C THR A 545 10.75 31.55 24.58
N LEU A 546 10.71 30.93 25.77
CA LEU A 546 10.36 29.52 25.94
C LEU A 546 8.88 29.25 25.60
N GLY A 547 7.98 30.19 25.90
CA GLY A 547 6.58 30.14 25.47
C GLY A 547 6.41 30.23 23.96
N ASN A 548 7.17 31.11 23.31
CA ASN A 548 7.21 31.21 21.85
C ASN A 548 7.78 29.94 21.20
N HIS A 549 8.93 29.44 21.67
CA HIS A 549 9.49 28.16 21.21
C HIS A 549 8.55 26.97 21.47
N THR A 550 7.80 26.96 22.58
CA THR A 550 6.77 25.94 22.86
C THR A 550 5.61 26.04 21.87
N THR A 551 5.23 27.25 21.46
CA THR A 551 4.19 27.48 20.45
C THR A 551 4.66 27.04 19.06
N GLU A 552 5.90 27.35 18.67
CA GLU A 552 6.51 26.84 17.44
C GLU A 552 6.68 25.31 17.47
N LEU A 553 7.11 24.71 18.59
CA LEU A 553 7.18 23.25 18.75
C LEU A 553 5.81 22.59 18.59
N ASN A 554 4.74 23.20 19.12
CA ASN A 554 3.38 22.71 18.93
C ASN A 554 2.89 22.87 17.48
N SER A 555 3.25 23.96 16.79
CA SER A 555 2.99 24.10 15.34
C SER A 555 3.74 23.03 14.55
N HIS A 556 5.06 22.90 14.76
CA HIS A 556 5.86 21.88 14.10
C HIS A 556 5.39 20.45 14.43
N ALA A 557 4.87 20.18 15.64
CA ALA A 557 4.27 18.89 15.96
C ALA A 557 2.95 18.64 15.20
N SER A 558 2.11 19.68 15.04
CA SER A 558 0.94 19.64 14.16
C SER A 558 1.34 19.41 12.70
N ASP A 559 2.34 20.14 12.19
CA ASP A 559 2.82 20.04 10.82
C ASP A 559 3.48 18.68 10.55
N ILE A 560 4.27 18.15 11.49
CA ILE A 560 4.81 16.78 11.45
C ILE A 560 3.68 15.75 11.48
N THR A 561 2.61 15.95 12.24
CA THR A 561 1.45 15.04 12.27
C THR A 561 0.69 15.07 10.94
N SER A 562 0.50 16.26 10.36
CA SER A 562 -0.11 16.46 9.04
C SER A 562 0.74 15.83 7.93
N LEU A 563 2.04 16.10 7.91
CA LEU A 563 3.00 15.51 6.96
C LEU A 563 3.12 14.00 7.14
N THR A 564 3.07 13.47 8.37
CA THR A 564 3.05 12.02 8.62
C THR A 564 1.77 11.37 8.10
N SER A 565 0.63 12.07 8.18
CA SER A 565 -0.65 11.60 7.64
C SER A 565 -0.64 11.61 6.11
N GLN A 566 -0.21 12.72 5.49
CA GLN A 566 -0.04 12.83 4.04
C GLN A 566 0.99 11.83 3.50
N LEU A 567 2.08 11.60 4.23
CA LEU A 567 3.09 10.60 3.91
C LEU A 567 2.53 9.18 4.06
N ALA A 568 1.67 8.90 5.05
CA ALA A 568 1.00 7.61 5.18
C ALA A 568 0.02 7.35 4.04
N GLU A 569 -0.77 8.35 3.63
CA GLU A 569 -1.65 8.29 2.46
C GLU A 569 -0.85 8.09 1.16
N THR A 570 0.22 8.85 0.96
CA THR A 570 1.12 8.73 -0.19
C THR A 570 1.82 7.38 -0.23
N ILE A 571 2.30 6.88 0.92
CA ILE A 571 2.86 5.53 1.05
C ILE A 571 1.80 4.47 0.77
N GLN A 572 0.53 4.69 1.15
CA GLN A 572 -0.54 3.74 0.82
C GLN A 572 -0.87 3.74 -0.68
N GLN A 573 -0.89 4.90 -1.33
CA GLN A 573 -1.04 5.00 -2.78
C GLN A 573 0.12 4.32 -3.53
N ILE A 574 1.36 4.50 -3.07
CA ILE A 574 2.55 3.83 -3.63
C ILE A 574 2.51 2.31 -3.38
N LYS A 575 2.10 1.87 -2.17
CA LYS A 575 1.92 0.44 -1.83
C LYS A 575 0.85 -0.26 -2.68
N ASN A 576 -0.13 0.48 -3.20
CA ASN A 576 -1.14 -0.08 -4.11
C ASN A 576 -0.58 -0.39 -5.51
N ILE A 577 0.67 -0.01 -5.82
CA ILE A 577 1.36 -0.30 -7.09
C ILE A 577 2.42 -1.41 -6.90
N VAL A 578 2.05 -2.53 -6.28
CA VAL A 578 2.87 -3.76 -6.36
C VAL A 578 2.82 -4.27 -7.79
N THR A 579 3.84 -3.93 -8.59
CA THR A 579 3.99 -4.45 -9.95
C THR A 579 4.78 -5.75 -9.91
N VAL A 580 4.16 -6.83 -10.38
CA VAL A 580 4.72 -8.18 -10.41
C VAL A 580 4.92 -8.58 -11.87
N ASP A 581 6.16 -8.63 -12.34
CA ASP A 581 6.51 -9.15 -13.67
C ASP A 581 6.63 -10.68 -13.61
N VAL A 582 5.84 -11.40 -14.42
CA VAL A 582 5.86 -12.86 -14.49
C VAL A 582 7.24 -13.44 -14.85
N LYS A 583 8.08 -12.70 -15.59
CA LYS A 583 9.45 -13.13 -15.94
C LYS A 583 10.38 -13.13 -14.73
N SER A 584 10.10 -12.31 -13.70
CA SER A 584 10.82 -12.35 -12.41
C SER A 584 10.61 -13.67 -11.65
N PHE A 585 9.52 -14.38 -11.95
CA PHE A 585 9.20 -15.71 -11.38
C PHE A 585 9.64 -16.86 -12.28
N GLY A 586 10.40 -16.55 -13.33
CA GLY A 586 11.03 -17.53 -14.22
C GLY A 586 10.34 -17.71 -15.57
N ALA A 587 9.19 -17.07 -15.82
CA ALA A 587 8.45 -17.21 -17.08
C ALA A 587 9.29 -16.72 -18.28
N LYS A 588 9.19 -17.39 -19.42
CA LYS A 588 9.98 -17.09 -20.63
C LYS A 588 9.19 -16.22 -21.60
N GLY A 589 7.95 -16.59 -21.89
CA GLY A 589 7.20 -16.03 -23.01
C GLY A 589 7.83 -16.40 -24.37
N ASP A 590 8.39 -17.60 -24.51
CA ASP A 590 9.12 -18.09 -25.69
C ASP A 590 8.29 -18.98 -26.63
N GLY A 591 7.04 -19.32 -26.25
CA GLY A 591 6.12 -20.19 -26.99
C GLY A 591 6.39 -21.69 -26.84
N VAL A 592 7.34 -22.10 -25.99
CA VAL A 592 7.83 -23.49 -25.87
C VAL A 592 7.93 -23.95 -24.41
N THR A 593 8.31 -23.06 -23.49
CA THR A 593 8.40 -23.34 -22.05
C THR A 593 7.02 -23.23 -21.39
N ASP A 594 6.60 -24.26 -20.66
CA ASP A 594 5.43 -24.20 -19.78
C ASP A 594 5.65 -23.18 -18.66
N ASP A 595 5.05 -21.99 -18.85
CA ASP A 595 5.16 -20.85 -17.96
C ASP A 595 4.11 -20.89 -16.84
N SER A 596 3.17 -21.87 -16.82
CA SER A 596 2.06 -21.86 -15.87
C SER A 596 2.52 -21.81 -14.40
N VAL A 597 3.56 -22.56 -14.02
CA VAL A 597 4.06 -22.53 -12.62
C VAL A 597 4.69 -21.18 -12.26
N ALA A 598 5.41 -20.56 -13.19
CA ALA A 598 6.02 -19.25 -12.97
C ALA A 598 4.96 -18.16 -12.82
N ILE A 599 3.92 -18.19 -13.66
CA ILE A 599 2.79 -17.25 -13.59
C ILE A 599 1.95 -17.48 -12.32
N GLN A 600 1.68 -18.74 -11.94
CA GLN A 600 1.02 -19.07 -10.67
C GLN A 600 1.81 -18.56 -9.45
N ASN A 601 3.14 -18.71 -9.46
CA ASN A 601 4.01 -18.17 -8.40
C ASN A 601 3.99 -16.63 -8.36
N ALA A 602 3.97 -15.95 -9.51
CA ALA A 602 3.83 -14.50 -9.58
C ALA A 602 2.49 -14.06 -8.96
N ILE A 603 1.38 -14.68 -9.36
CA ILE A 603 0.03 -14.41 -8.83
C ILE A 603 -0.02 -14.59 -7.30
N ALA A 604 0.65 -15.61 -6.77
CA ALA A 604 0.71 -15.88 -5.32
C ALA A 604 1.43 -14.78 -4.51
N THR A 605 2.16 -13.85 -5.15
CA THR A 605 2.79 -12.69 -4.48
C THR A 605 1.98 -11.39 -4.52
N LEU A 606 0.89 -11.33 -5.30
CA LEU A 606 0.00 -10.16 -5.32
C LEU A 606 -0.80 -10.09 -4.02
N PRO A 607 -0.80 -8.93 -3.30
CA PRO A 607 -1.63 -8.77 -2.13
C PRO A 607 -3.10 -8.60 -2.52
N LYS A 608 -4.03 -9.06 -1.67
CA LYS A 608 -5.48 -9.02 -1.92
C LYS A 608 -6.06 -7.60 -2.07
N THR A 609 -5.33 -6.59 -1.63
CA THR A 609 -5.68 -5.16 -1.78
C THR A 609 -5.37 -4.57 -3.17
N GLY A 610 -4.68 -5.31 -4.03
CA GLY A 610 -4.43 -4.93 -5.43
C GLY A 610 -2.97 -4.81 -5.83
N GLY A 611 -2.77 -4.43 -7.09
CA GLY A 611 -1.46 -4.38 -7.73
C GLY A 611 -1.55 -4.63 -9.24
N LYS A 612 -0.40 -4.68 -9.91
CA LYS A 612 -0.30 -4.87 -11.37
C LYS A 612 0.47 -6.13 -11.71
N LEU A 613 -0.20 -7.16 -12.22
CA LEU A 613 0.46 -8.28 -12.87
C LEU A 613 0.87 -7.86 -14.29
N LEU A 614 2.16 -7.88 -14.56
CA LEU A 614 2.73 -7.51 -15.85
C LEU A 614 3.13 -8.77 -16.63
N PHE A 615 2.62 -8.88 -17.86
CA PHE A 615 3.09 -9.79 -18.88
C PHE A 615 3.85 -8.98 -19.94
N PRO A 616 5.20 -8.91 -19.91
CA PRO A 616 5.97 -8.31 -21.01
C PRO A 616 5.71 -9.06 -22.33
N PRO A 617 6.04 -8.48 -23.50
CA PRO A 617 5.86 -9.16 -24.78
C PRO A 617 6.49 -10.57 -24.85
N GLY A 618 5.78 -11.48 -25.53
CA GLY A 618 6.11 -12.89 -25.62
C GLY A 618 4.88 -13.80 -25.73
N VAL A 619 5.12 -15.09 -25.99
CA VAL A 619 4.09 -16.14 -26.00
C VAL A 619 4.29 -17.05 -24.79
N TYR A 620 3.47 -16.90 -23.77
CA TYR A 620 3.53 -17.67 -22.53
C TYR A 620 2.77 -18.98 -22.73
N LEU A 621 3.46 -20.12 -22.69
CA LEU A 621 2.81 -21.40 -22.86
C LEU A 621 2.13 -21.83 -21.56
N HIS A 622 0.83 -22.04 -21.61
CA HIS A 622 -0.01 -22.46 -20.50
C HIS A 622 -0.15 -23.99 -20.54
N GLY A 623 0.51 -24.68 -19.61
CA GLY A 623 0.57 -26.14 -19.54
C GLY A 623 1.64 -26.78 -20.43
N ASP A 624 1.88 -28.07 -20.19
CA ASP A 624 2.97 -28.88 -20.77
C ASP A 624 2.47 -29.94 -21.78
N GLY A 625 1.16 -30.04 -22.00
CA GLY A 625 0.57 -31.11 -22.81
C GLY A 625 0.59 -32.50 -22.18
N VAL A 626 0.97 -32.64 -20.90
CA VAL A 626 1.03 -33.92 -20.17
C VAL A 626 -0.23 -34.16 -19.34
N THR A 627 -1.02 -33.12 -19.05
CA THR A 627 -2.30 -33.20 -18.36
C THR A 627 -3.22 -34.25 -19.00
N THR A 628 -3.49 -35.34 -18.27
CA THR A 628 -4.35 -36.44 -18.73
C THR A 628 -5.80 -35.98 -18.90
N GLY A 629 -6.42 -36.35 -20.02
CA GLY A 629 -7.81 -35.99 -20.32
C GLY A 629 -8.82 -36.67 -19.40
N TYR A 630 -9.95 -35.98 -19.21
CA TYR A 630 -11.05 -36.31 -18.31
C TYR A 630 -11.56 -37.75 -18.46
N SER A 631 -11.36 -38.55 -17.42
CA SER A 631 -11.86 -39.92 -17.34
C SER A 631 -13.39 -39.94 -17.16
N TYR A 632 -14.11 -40.26 -18.23
CA TYR A 632 -15.57 -40.29 -18.25
C TYR A 632 -16.14 -41.59 -17.66
N THR A 633 -16.62 -41.53 -16.41
CA THR A 633 -17.38 -42.62 -15.76
C THR A 633 -18.89 -42.39 -15.95
N PRO A 634 -19.62 -43.24 -16.71
CA PRO A 634 -21.04 -43.05 -16.96
C PRO A 634 -21.91 -43.29 -15.71
N ASN A 635 -22.86 -42.39 -15.44
CA ASN A 635 -23.86 -42.55 -14.39
C ASN A 635 -24.89 -43.65 -14.77
N PRO A 636 -25.08 -44.73 -13.99
CA PRO A 636 -25.99 -45.82 -14.36
C PRO A 636 -27.46 -45.41 -14.56
N SER A 637 -27.92 -44.37 -13.86
CA SER A 637 -29.29 -43.83 -13.98
C SER A 637 -29.43 -42.83 -15.13
N TYR A 638 -28.31 -42.27 -15.61
CA TYR A 638 -28.24 -41.29 -16.68
C TYR A 638 -26.95 -41.52 -17.48
N PRO A 639 -26.89 -42.48 -18.42
CA PRO A 639 -25.62 -42.94 -19.02
C PRO A 639 -24.83 -41.89 -19.83
N ASN A 640 -25.38 -40.69 -19.99
CA ASN A 640 -24.70 -39.52 -20.55
C ASN A 640 -24.13 -38.55 -19.50
N ARG A 641 -24.57 -38.60 -18.23
CA ARG A 641 -24.03 -37.80 -17.13
C ARG A 641 -22.78 -38.48 -16.56
N PRO A 642 -21.76 -37.71 -16.14
CA PRO A 642 -20.78 -38.21 -15.20
C PRO A 642 -21.42 -38.69 -13.89
N LEU A 643 -20.75 -39.61 -13.18
CA LEU A 643 -20.91 -39.70 -11.74
C LEU A 643 -20.21 -38.50 -11.09
N GLU A 644 -20.96 -37.69 -10.34
CA GLU A 644 -20.44 -36.64 -9.47
C GLU A 644 -20.80 -37.02 -8.03
N ASP A 645 -19.90 -37.73 -7.38
CA ASP A 645 -20.01 -38.15 -5.98
C ASP A 645 -18.61 -38.15 -5.32
N ALA A 646 -18.56 -38.45 -4.02
CA ALA A 646 -17.32 -38.43 -3.25
C ALA A 646 -16.41 -39.66 -3.51
N GLU A 647 -16.88 -40.67 -4.25
CA GLU A 647 -16.11 -41.87 -4.63
C GLU A 647 -15.52 -41.72 -6.05
N HIS A 648 -16.13 -40.88 -6.89
CA HIS A 648 -15.69 -40.49 -8.23
C HIS A 648 -15.36 -38.99 -8.31
N PRO A 649 -14.25 -38.54 -7.68
CA PRO A 649 -13.86 -37.13 -7.71
C PRO A 649 -13.61 -36.64 -9.14
N VAL A 650 -14.00 -35.39 -9.40
CA VAL A 650 -13.83 -34.73 -10.70
C VAL A 650 -12.35 -34.62 -11.05
N ASP A 651 -11.92 -35.31 -12.10
CA ASP A 651 -10.57 -35.15 -12.63
C ASP A 651 -10.40 -33.78 -13.32
N ILE A 652 -9.77 -32.86 -12.58
CA ILE A 652 -9.34 -31.54 -13.06
C ILE A 652 -7.92 -31.57 -13.64
N GLY A 653 -7.25 -32.73 -13.63
CA GLY A 653 -5.85 -32.89 -14.03
C GLY A 653 -4.87 -32.14 -13.13
N ARG A 654 -3.70 -31.81 -13.68
CA ARG A 654 -2.79 -30.80 -13.13
C ARG A 654 -3.46 -29.43 -13.28
N ASP A 655 -3.71 -28.74 -12.18
CA ASP A 655 -4.31 -27.40 -12.21
C ASP A 655 -3.31 -26.36 -12.73
N ILE A 656 -3.44 -26.03 -14.02
CA ILE A 656 -2.59 -25.07 -14.74
C ILE A 656 -3.15 -23.64 -14.77
N ARG A 657 -4.35 -23.44 -14.21
CA ARG A 657 -5.12 -22.19 -14.27
C ARG A 657 -4.47 -21.04 -13.51
N PHE A 658 -4.82 -19.83 -13.92
CA PHE A 658 -4.50 -18.58 -13.23
C PHE A 658 -5.73 -18.07 -12.49
N ILE A 659 -5.80 -18.37 -11.19
CA ILE A 659 -6.97 -18.12 -10.35
C ILE A 659 -6.75 -16.89 -9.48
N PHE A 660 -7.61 -15.89 -9.66
CA PHE A 660 -7.66 -14.65 -8.89
C PHE A 660 -8.93 -14.66 -8.05
N LYS A 661 -8.78 -14.73 -6.73
CA LYS A 661 -9.92 -14.79 -5.80
C LYS A 661 -9.79 -13.71 -4.74
N ASP A 662 -10.90 -13.02 -4.45
CA ASP A 662 -11.01 -11.99 -3.41
C ASP A 662 -9.94 -10.88 -3.55
N TYR A 663 -9.73 -10.38 -4.78
CA TYR A 663 -8.82 -9.27 -5.08
C TYR A 663 -9.60 -7.97 -5.31
N ASP A 664 -9.21 -6.91 -4.60
CA ASP A 664 -9.55 -5.53 -4.93
C ASP A 664 -8.42 -4.89 -5.76
N ASN A 665 -8.72 -3.84 -6.54
CA ASN A 665 -7.77 -3.02 -7.34
C ASN A 665 -6.70 -3.82 -8.14
N LEU A 666 -7.08 -4.94 -8.76
CA LEU A 666 -6.17 -5.76 -9.56
C LEU A 666 -6.10 -5.27 -11.01
N THR A 667 -4.90 -4.96 -11.49
CA THR A 667 -4.61 -4.75 -12.92
C THR A 667 -3.81 -5.91 -13.50
N ILE A 668 -4.18 -6.41 -14.67
CA ILE A 668 -3.41 -7.35 -15.48
C ILE A 668 -3.12 -6.68 -16.83
N SER A 669 -1.85 -6.56 -17.18
CA SER A 669 -1.40 -5.77 -18.34
C SER A 669 -0.50 -6.61 -19.23
N GLY A 670 -0.82 -6.70 -20.52
CA GLY A 670 -0.18 -7.64 -21.43
C GLY A 670 -0.07 -7.19 -22.89
N TYR A 671 0.09 -5.90 -23.16
CA TYR A 671 0.27 -5.39 -24.52
C TYR A 671 1.45 -6.10 -25.23
N GLY A 672 1.15 -6.84 -26.31
CA GLY A 672 2.12 -7.65 -27.05
C GLY A 672 2.42 -9.02 -26.43
N ALA A 673 1.73 -9.41 -25.35
CA ALA A 673 1.80 -10.73 -24.75
C ALA A 673 0.64 -11.62 -25.21
N THR A 674 0.92 -12.91 -25.42
CA THR A 674 -0.08 -13.94 -25.68
C THR A 674 0.06 -15.05 -24.63
N ILE A 675 -1.02 -15.39 -23.92
CA ILE A 675 -1.10 -16.65 -23.18
C ILE A 675 -1.68 -17.70 -24.13
N GLN A 676 -0.89 -18.71 -24.49
CA GLN A 676 -1.29 -19.76 -25.42
C GLN A 676 -1.32 -21.11 -24.70
N SER A 677 -2.42 -21.86 -24.75
CA SER A 677 -2.40 -23.24 -24.25
C SER A 677 -1.44 -24.13 -25.04
N HIS A 678 -0.89 -25.17 -24.44
CA HIS A 678 -0.14 -26.18 -25.20
C HIS A 678 -1.08 -27.04 -26.07
N ASP A 679 -0.68 -27.38 -27.29
CA ASP A 679 -1.52 -28.08 -28.30
C ASP A 679 -2.04 -29.45 -27.84
N ASN A 680 -1.21 -30.19 -27.09
CA ASN A 680 -1.59 -31.47 -26.49
C ASN A 680 -2.28 -31.34 -25.11
N ASN A 681 -2.61 -30.14 -24.61
CA ASN A 681 -3.22 -30.00 -23.28
C ASN A 681 -4.54 -30.75 -23.22
N GLY A 682 -4.57 -31.79 -22.39
CA GLY A 682 -5.75 -32.61 -22.17
C GLY A 682 -6.96 -31.80 -21.72
N GLU A 683 -8.10 -32.45 -21.87
CA GLU A 683 -9.38 -31.89 -21.55
C GLU A 683 -9.77 -32.18 -20.12
N CYS A 684 -9.77 -31.16 -19.26
CA CYS A 684 -10.21 -31.29 -17.87
C CYS A 684 -11.53 -30.56 -17.65
N ARG A 685 -12.28 -30.93 -16.62
CA ARG A 685 -13.37 -30.08 -16.13
C ARG A 685 -12.75 -28.94 -15.32
N ASN A 686 -13.32 -27.75 -15.40
CA ASN A 686 -12.85 -26.55 -14.69
C ASN A 686 -11.37 -26.21 -15.00
N ASN A 687 -11.06 -25.95 -16.28
CA ASN A 687 -9.74 -25.58 -16.80
C ASN A 687 -9.83 -24.31 -17.67
N SER A 688 -10.38 -23.24 -17.08
CA SER A 688 -10.45 -21.90 -17.64
C SER A 688 -9.18 -21.10 -17.34
N ILE A 689 -8.52 -20.56 -18.38
CA ILE A 689 -7.12 -20.08 -18.33
C ILE A 689 -6.96 -18.95 -17.29
N LEU A 690 -7.74 -17.88 -17.44
CA LEU A 690 -7.85 -16.80 -16.45
C LEU A 690 -9.21 -16.92 -15.75
N THR A 691 -9.20 -17.17 -14.44
CA THR A 691 -10.42 -17.31 -13.62
C THR A 691 -10.42 -16.26 -12.50
N PHE A 692 -11.47 -15.44 -12.43
CA PHE A 692 -11.65 -14.41 -11.41
C PHE A 692 -12.90 -14.71 -10.58
N GLU A 693 -12.79 -14.65 -9.26
CA GLU A 693 -13.87 -14.88 -8.30
C GLU A 693 -13.92 -13.74 -7.29
N ASN A 694 -15.08 -13.09 -7.14
CA ASN A 694 -15.32 -12.02 -6.14
C ASN A 694 -14.24 -10.91 -6.19
N CYS A 695 -13.95 -10.41 -7.39
CA CYS A 695 -12.94 -9.37 -7.57
C CYS A 695 -13.58 -7.99 -7.78
N THR A 696 -13.01 -6.95 -7.19
CA THR A 696 -13.48 -5.56 -7.33
C THR A 696 -12.40 -4.68 -7.95
N ASN A 697 -12.81 -3.65 -8.70
CA ASN A 697 -11.89 -2.73 -9.38
C ASN A 697 -10.86 -3.45 -10.27
N LEU A 698 -11.31 -4.51 -10.95
CA LEU A 698 -10.49 -5.37 -11.81
C LEU A 698 -10.29 -4.73 -13.19
N ARG A 699 -9.05 -4.66 -13.68
CA ARG A 699 -8.71 -4.22 -15.04
C ARG A 699 -7.83 -5.25 -15.75
N ILE A 700 -8.20 -5.63 -16.97
CA ILE A 700 -7.40 -6.48 -17.87
C ILE A 700 -7.15 -5.67 -19.15
N GLU A 701 -5.88 -5.44 -19.52
CA GLU A 701 -5.51 -4.55 -20.62
C GLU A 701 -4.48 -5.15 -21.61
N GLY A 702 -4.77 -5.06 -22.91
CA GLY A 702 -3.84 -5.35 -24.01
C GLY A 702 -3.43 -6.81 -24.24
N LEU A 703 -3.95 -7.74 -23.43
CA LEU A 703 -3.52 -9.15 -23.38
C LEU A 703 -4.25 -10.01 -24.43
N LYS A 704 -3.51 -10.89 -25.11
CA LYS A 704 -4.08 -11.95 -25.96
C LYS A 704 -4.12 -13.30 -25.24
N ILE A 705 -5.19 -14.06 -25.45
CA ILE A 705 -5.36 -15.43 -24.95
C ILE A 705 -5.78 -16.34 -26.11
N ASP A 706 -5.05 -17.42 -26.33
CA ASP A 706 -5.35 -18.46 -27.33
C ASP A 706 -5.54 -19.82 -26.62
N GLY A 707 -6.78 -20.32 -26.63
CA GLY A 707 -7.15 -21.59 -25.98
C GLY A 707 -6.68 -22.84 -26.74
N ARG A 708 -6.27 -22.67 -28.01
CA ARG A 708 -5.84 -23.70 -28.96
C ARG A 708 -6.90 -24.75 -29.35
N SER A 709 -8.19 -24.39 -29.39
CA SER A 709 -9.30 -25.28 -29.80
C SER A 709 -9.31 -25.64 -31.28
N GLN A 710 -8.38 -25.13 -32.08
CA GLN A 710 -8.08 -25.60 -33.44
C GLN A 710 -7.06 -26.76 -33.49
N PHE A 711 -6.39 -27.08 -32.36
CA PHE A 711 -5.49 -28.24 -32.21
C PHE A 711 -5.98 -29.25 -31.17
N ARG A 712 -6.55 -28.76 -30.06
CA ARG A 712 -7.20 -29.56 -29.01
C ARG A 712 -8.66 -29.85 -29.39
N GLU A 713 -9.18 -31.01 -28.98
CA GLU A 713 -10.61 -31.33 -29.10
C GLU A 713 -11.43 -30.84 -27.88
N PRO A 714 -12.78 -30.84 -28.00
CA PRO A 714 -13.73 -30.68 -26.90
C PRO A 714 -14.66 -31.90 -26.68
N VAL A 715 -14.58 -32.53 -25.49
CA VAL A 715 -15.22 -33.79 -25.07
C VAL A 715 -16.69 -33.65 -24.65
N LEU A 716 -17.17 -32.44 -24.39
CA LEU A 716 -18.52 -32.14 -23.90
C LEU A 716 -19.24 -31.16 -24.84
N GLY A 717 -20.56 -31.30 -24.89
CA GLY A 717 -21.48 -30.32 -25.47
C GLY A 717 -22.59 -29.99 -24.48
N ASP A 718 -23.49 -29.09 -24.86
CA ASP A 718 -24.66 -28.60 -24.12
C ASP A 718 -25.37 -29.64 -23.22
N TYR A 719 -25.99 -29.16 -22.13
CA TYR A 719 -26.74 -29.89 -21.12
C TYR A 719 -27.72 -30.94 -21.68
N ASN A 720 -28.31 -30.69 -22.85
CA ASN A 720 -29.22 -31.60 -23.54
C ASN A 720 -28.56 -32.89 -24.07
N THR A 721 -27.23 -32.90 -24.26
CA THR A 721 -26.47 -34.14 -24.45
C THR A 721 -26.47 -35.02 -23.20
N GLY A 722 -26.81 -34.45 -22.05
CA GLY A 722 -26.74 -35.08 -20.74
C GLY A 722 -25.39 -34.91 -20.05
N LYS A 723 -24.41 -34.18 -20.60
CA LYS A 723 -23.03 -34.19 -20.08
C LYS A 723 -22.63 -33.12 -19.08
N GLY A 724 -23.46 -32.09 -18.89
CA GLY A 724 -23.21 -30.97 -17.98
C GLY A 724 -22.21 -29.95 -18.55
N TYR A 725 -22.31 -28.70 -18.08
CA TYR A 725 -21.34 -27.66 -18.42
C TYR A 725 -20.01 -27.86 -17.67
N ALA A 726 -18.93 -27.37 -18.27
CA ALA A 726 -17.58 -27.41 -17.72
C ALA A 726 -16.88 -26.07 -17.94
N ASP A 727 -16.33 -25.50 -16.86
CA ASP A 727 -15.74 -24.17 -16.84
C ASP A 727 -14.39 -24.15 -17.61
N ARG A 728 -14.43 -23.91 -18.93
CA ARG A 728 -13.26 -24.01 -19.83
C ARG A 728 -13.06 -22.80 -20.74
N SER A 729 -13.71 -21.68 -20.39
CA SER A 729 -13.59 -20.40 -21.08
C SER A 729 -12.18 -19.82 -20.94
N ASN A 730 -11.72 -19.04 -21.91
CA ASN A 730 -10.37 -18.45 -21.85
C ASN A 730 -10.26 -17.44 -20.69
N ILE A 731 -11.26 -16.57 -20.57
CA ILE A 731 -11.46 -15.68 -19.42
C ILE A 731 -12.80 -16.03 -18.78
N TYR A 732 -12.84 -16.13 -17.45
CA TYR A 732 -14.06 -16.32 -16.68
C TYR A 732 -14.07 -15.38 -15.47
N ILE A 733 -15.06 -14.50 -15.38
CA ILE A 733 -15.24 -13.56 -14.26
C ILE A 733 -16.56 -13.87 -13.55
N LYS A 734 -16.45 -14.27 -12.28
CA LYS A 734 -17.53 -14.79 -11.45
C LYS A 734 -17.73 -13.85 -10.25
N PHE A 735 -18.80 -13.04 -10.28
CA PHE A 735 -19.24 -12.06 -9.27
C PHE A 735 -18.21 -10.99 -8.83
N GLY A 736 -18.69 -9.81 -8.46
CA GLY A 736 -17.85 -8.64 -8.17
C GLY A 736 -18.37 -7.35 -8.82
N GLU A 737 -17.58 -6.27 -8.73
CA GLU A 737 -17.99 -4.92 -9.12
C GLU A 737 -16.84 -4.11 -9.76
N ASN A 738 -17.18 -3.23 -10.72
CA ASN A 738 -16.26 -2.33 -11.41
C ASN A 738 -15.15 -3.10 -12.17
N ILE A 739 -15.56 -3.77 -13.24
CA ILE A 739 -14.71 -4.66 -14.03
C ILE A 739 -14.43 -4.02 -15.39
N THR A 740 -13.18 -3.94 -15.81
CA THR A 740 -12.78 -3.43 -17.14
C THR A 740 -11.94 -4.44 -17.90
N LEU A 741 -12.37 -4.80 -19.11
CA LEU A 741 -11.54 -5.41 -20.15
C LEU A 741 -11.29 -4.36 -21.22
N GLN A 742 -10.04 -4.15 -21.62
CA GLN A 742 -9.68 -3.18 -22.66
C GLN A 742 -8.62 -3.75 -23.60
N ASP A 743 -8.84 -3.67 -24.91
CA ASP A 743 -7.88 -4.13 -25.94
C ASP A 743 -7.47 -5.62 -25.77
N VAL A 744 -8.34 -6.44 -25.16
CA VAL A 744 -8.12 -7.87 -24.89
C VAL A 744 -8.57 -8.71 -26.08
N GLU A 745 -7.79 -9.71 -26.48
CA GLU A 745 -8.14 -10.68 -27.53
C GLU A 745 -8.26 -12.09 -26.93
N SER A 746 -9.35 -12.80 -27.22
CA SER A 746 -9.63 -14.13 -26.68
C SER A 746 -10.15 -15.10 -27.74
N ASN A 747 -9.26 -15.97 -28.21
CA ASN A 747 -9.50 -16.82 -29.38
C ASN A 747 -9.41 -18.32 -29.07
N TYR A 748 -10.02 -19.12 -29.94
CA TYR A 748 -9.90 -20.58 -29.95
C TYR A 748 -10.12 -21.21 -28.55
N SER A 749 -11.09 -20.71 -27.79
CA SER A 749 -11.47 -21.29 -26.50
C SER A 749 -12.15 -22.64 -26.67
N MET A 750 -12.06 -23.49 -25.65
CA MET A 750 -12.80 -24.77 -25.56
C MET A 750 -14.28 -24.58 -25.26
N MET A 751 -14.67 -23.42 -24.73
CA MET A 751 -16.06 -23.03 -24.49
C MET A 751 -16.24 -21.60 -24.97
N ASP A 752 -16.31 -20.64 -24.04
CA ASP A 752 -16.65 -19.25 -24.33
C ASP A 752 -15.39 -18.36 -24.28
N GLY A 753 -15.28 -17.37 -25.17
CA GLY A 753 -14.07 -16.51 -25.23
C GLY A 753 -13.91 -15.67 -23.96
N VAL A 754 -14.98 -15.04 -23.50
CA VAL A 754 -15.07 -14.39 -22.18
C VAL A 754 -16.41 -14.74 -21.54
N PHE A 755 -16.41 -15.34 -20.36
CA PHE A 755 -17.63 -15.64 -19.61
C PHE A 755 -17.76 -14.64 -18.45
N LEU A 756 -18.83 -13.84 -18.45
CA LEU A 756 -19.20 -12.94 -17.35
C LEU A 756 -20.41 -13.54 -16.60
N PHE A 757 -20.31 -13.73 -15.28
CA PHE A 757 -21.27 -14.49 -14.50
C PHE A 757 -21.58 -13.88 -13.11
N GLY A 758 -22.86 -13.67 -12.82
CA GLY A 758 -23.40 -13.51 -11.46
C GLY A 758 -24.07 -14.79 -10.95
N ASN A 759 -24.20 -14.94 -9.63
CA ASN A 759 -24.88 -16.06 -8.97
C ASN A 759 -26.19 -15.61 -8.29
N GLU A 760 -26.99 -16.54 -7.74
CA GLU A 760 -28.30 -16.31 -7.10
C GLU A 760 -28.31 -15.38 -5.86
N THR A 761 -27.13 -14.96 -5.41
CA THR A 761 -26.93 -14.06 -4.26
C THR A 761 -26.00 -12.88 -4.57
N THR A 762 -25.40 -12.83 -5.76
CA THR A 762 -24.37 -11.83 -6.12
C THR A 762 -24.28 -11.68 -7.64
N SER A 763 -24.89 -10.63 -8.18
CA SER A 763 -24.65 -10.21 -9.57
C SER A 763 -23.20 -9.80 -9.78
N LEU A 764 -22.75 -9.83 -11.04
CA LEU A 764 -21.58 -9.07 -11.48
C LEU A 764 -22.06 -7.66 -11.88
N SER A 765 -21.46 -6.58 -11.38
CA SER A 765 -21.95 -5.20 -11.62
C SER A 765 -20.90 -4.26 -12.24
N ASN A 766 -21.39 -3.24 -12.96
CA ASN A 766 -20.58 -2.16 -13.53
C ASN A 766 -19.41 -2.69 -14.38
N VAL A 767 -19.74 -3.41 -15.46
CA VAL A 767 -18.74 -4.02 -16.35
C VAL A 767 -18.51 -3.18 -17.60
N ARG A 768 -17.25 -3.02 -18.00
CA ARG A 768 -16.82 -2.31 -19.21
C ARG A 768 -15.96 -3.24 -20.05
N VAL A 769 -16.34 -3.43 -21.31
CA VAL A 769 -15.58 -4.20 -22.31
C VAL A 769 -15.33 -3.27 -23.47
N VAL A 770 -14.07 -2.89 -23.69
CA VAL A 770 -13.69 -1.84 -24.65
C VAL A 770 -12.72 -2.41 -25.68
N ASN A 771 -13.07 -2.31 -26.96
CA ASN A 771 -12.26 -2.76 -28.09
C ASN A 771 -11.75 -4.23 -28.01
N CYS A 772 -12.50 -5.09 -27.31
CA CYS A 772 -12.11 -6.48 -27.09
C CYS A 772 -12.53 -7.39 -28.26
N ASN A 773 -11.71 -8.39 -28.57
CA ASN A 773 -11.89 -9.25 -29.74
C ASN A 773 -12.01 -10.72 -29.34
N CYS A 774 -12.90 -11.45 -29.98
CA CYS A 774 -13.21 -12.85 -29.70
C CYS A 774 -13.44 -13.61 -31.01
N TYR A 775 -12.47 -14.44 -31.40
CA TYR A 775 -12.50 -15.17 -32.67
C TYR A 775 -12.48 -16.70 -32.51
N TYR A 776 -13.26 -17.40 -33.33
CA TYR A 776 -13.23 -18.88 -33.48
C TYR A 776 -13.43 -19.68 -32.17
N ASN A 777 -14.08 -19.10 -31.16
CA ASN A 777 -14.40 -19.77 -29.90
C ASN A 777 -15.47 -20.87 -30.11
N TYR A 778 -15.48 -21.89 -29.24
CA TYR A 778 -16.28 -23.11 -29.45
C TYR A 778 -17.80 -22.91 -29.22
N ARG A 779 -18.21 -22.23 -28.14
CA ARG A 779 -19.63 -22.08 -27.75
C ARG A 779 -20.15 -20.65 -27.96
N GLN A 780 -19.54 -19.65 -27.34
CA GLN A 780 -19.86 -18.22 -27.50
C GLN A 780 -18.56 -17.40 -27.66
N GLY A 781 -18.61 -16.26 -28.35
CA GLY A 781 -17.50 -15.31 -28.31
C GLY A 781 -17.41 -14.67 -26.91
N MET A 782 -18.55 -14.24 -26.36
CA MET A 782 -18.67 -13.79 -24.96
C MET A 782 -20.07 -14.09 -24.39
N THR A 783 -20.12 -14.42 -23.10
CA THR A 783 -21.33 -14.70 -22.30
C THR A 783 -21.59 -13.55 -21.32
N ILE A 784 -22.84 -13.12 -21.19
CA ILE A 784 -23.28 -12.09 -20.22
C ILE A 784 -24.44 -12.66 -19.37
N SER A 785 -24.09 -13.44 -18.35
CA SER A 785 -25.04 -14.10 -17.44
C SER A 785 -25.13 -13.43 -16.08
N SER A 786 -26.34 -12.98 -15.71
CA SER A 786 -26.63 -12.35 -14.42
C SER A 786 -25.76 -11.12 -14.11
N VAL A 787 -25.51 -10.30 -15.15
CA VAL A 787 -24.67 -9.10 -15.09
C VAL A 787 -25.52 -7.83 -15.16
N ASN A 788 -25.23 -6.88 -14.26
CA ASN A 788 -25.89 -5.57 -14.21
C ASN A 788 -24.95 -4.45 -14.71
N ASP A 789 -25.51 -3.46 -15.40
CA ASP A 789 -24.80 -2.25 -15.85
C ASP A 789 -23.54 -2.56 -16.68
N CYS A 790 -23.67 -3.47 -17.63
CA CYS A 790 -22.59 -3.88 -18.54
C CYS A 790 -22.57 -3.03 -19.81
N VAL A 791 -21.39 -2.57 -20.25
CA VAL A 791 -21.20 -1.87 -21.53
C VAL A 791 -20.11 -2.55 -22.35
N VAL A 792 -20.47 -3.07 -23.52
CA VAL A 792 -19.55 -3.53 -24.57
C VAL A 792 -19.43 -2.43 -25.62
N ASP A 793 -18.22 -1.97 -25.92
CA ASP A 793 -17.93 -0.82 -26.77
C ASP A 793 -16.82 -1.14 -27.77
N GLY A 794 -17.19 -1.36 -29.04
CA GLY A 794 -16.27 -1.73 -30.11
C GLY A 794 -15.87 -3.22 -30.09
N GLY A 795 -14.84 -3.54 -30.88
CA GLY A 795 -14.29 -4.89 -30.98
C GLY A 795 -15.09 -5.84 -31.90
N ASN A 796 -14.65 -7.10 -31.98
CA ASN A 796 -15.14 -8.10 -32.93
C ASN A 796 -15.50 -9.41 -32.23
N TYR A 797 -16.70 -9.95 -32.48
CA TYR A 797 -17.23 -11.17 -31.85
C TYR A 797 -17.69 -12.13 -32.95
N SER A 798 -16.74 -12.88 -33.52
CA SER A 798 -16.84 -13.38 -34.91
C SER A 798 -16.32 -14.80 -35.11
N PHE A 799 -16.84 -15.48 -36.13
CA PHE A 799 -16.50 -16.86 -36.51
C PHE A 799 -16.69 -17.93 -35.41
N THR A 800 -17.45 -17.61 -34.35
CA THR A 800 -17.73 -18.52 -33.23
C THR A 800 -18.45 -19.78 -33.70
N GLY A 801 -17.97 -20.94 -33.26
CA GLY A 801 -18.57 -22.24 -33.53
C GLY A 801 -18.43 -22.75 -34.97
N VAL A 802 -17.72 -22.00 -35.84
CA VAL A 802 -17.56 -22.27 -37.28
C VAL A 802 -16.59 -23.43 -37.55
N LEU A 803 -15.41 -23.41 -36.91
CA LEU A 803 -14.44 -24.50 -37.04
C LEU A 803 -14.98 -25.79 -36.40
N ARG A 804 -15.42 -25.65 -35.15
CA ARG A 804 -16.20 -26.64 -34.37
C ARG A 804 -16.92 -25.90 -33.25
N GLY A 805 -18.00 -26.46 -32.73
CA GLY A 805 -18.78 -25.81 -31.67
C GLY A 805 -19.94 -26.62 -31.14
N THR A 806 -20.35 -26.33 -29.90
CA THR A 806 -21.66 -26.69 -29.34
C THR A 806 -22.60 -25.47 -29.35
N LEU A 807 -23.91 -25.67 -29.13
CA LEU A 807 -24.85 -24.55 -29.09
C LEU A 807 -24.57 -23.63 -27.88
N PRO A 808 -24.78 -22.31 -28.00
CA PRO A 808 -25.57 -21.64 -29.06
C PRO A 808 -24.77 -21.06 -30.25
N LYS A 809 -23.43 -21.08 -30.26
CA LYS A 809 -22.58 -20.56 -31.37
C LYS A 809 -22.86 -19.09 -31.73
N ALA A 810 -22.99 -18.25 -30.72
CA ALA A 810 -23.26 -16.81 -30.85
C ALA A 810 -21.97 -15.99 -30.67
N GLY A 811 -21.85 -14.84 -31.36
CA GLY A 811 -20.74 -13.90 -31.12
C GLY A 811 -20.77 -13.33 -29.71
N ILE A 812 -21.91 -12.80 -29.29
CA ILE A 812 -22.25 -12.56 -27.88
C ILE A 812 -23.56 -13.28 -27.56
N ASP A 813 -23.70 -13.77 -26.34
CA ASP A 813 -24.98 -14.24 -25.79
C ASP A 813 -25.28 -13.58 -24.44
N VAL A 814 -26.48 -13.02 -24.32
CA VAL A 814 -27.02 -12.50 -23.07
C VAL A 814 -28.07 -13.49 -22.56
N GLU A 815 -27.57 -14.54 -21.90
CA GLU A 815 -28.31 -15.65 -21.29
C GLU A 815 -28.04 -15.61 -19.79
N ALA A 816 -29.06 -15.45 -18.95
CA ALA A 816 -28.89 -15.21 -17.53
C ALA A 816 -29.41 -16.36 -16.65
N ASP A 817 -28.49 -17.13 -16.07
CA ASP A 817 -28.78 -18.37 -15.35
C ASP A 817 -29.54 -18.13 -14.03
N ALA A 818 -29.08 -17.17 -13.22
CA ALA A 818 -29.44 -17.04 -11.80
C ALA A 818 -30.28 -15.79 -11.47
N HIS A 819 -29.77 -14.62 -11.84
CA HIS A 819 -30.46 -13.32 -11.83
C HIS A 819 -30.62 -12.78 -13.25
N GLU A 820 -31.47 -11.77 -13.43
CA GLU A 820 -31.62 -11.03 -14.69
C GLU A 820 -30.28 -10.39 -15.12
N SER A 821 -29.95 -10.42 -16.41
CA SER A 821 -28.89 -9.58 -16.98
C SER A 821 -29.51 -8.24 -17.38
N TYR A 822 -29.31 -7.21 -16.55
CA TYR A 822 -30.04 -5.94 -16.62
C TYR A 822 -29.16 -4.75 -17.06
N ASN A 823 -29.73 -3.87 -17.89
CA ASN A 823 -29.07 -2.64 -18.37
C ASN A 823 -27.73 -2.91 -19.08
N VAL A 824 -27.78 -3.80 -20.07
CA VAL A 824 -26.62 -4.15 -20.91
C VAL A 824 -26.64 -3.29 -22.19
N ALA A 825 -25.58 -2.51 -22.44
CA ALA A 825 -25.38 -1.80 -23.70
C ALA A 825 -24.30 -2.50 -24.54
N ILE A 826 -24.61 -2.82 -25.79
CA ILE A 826 -23.68 -3.38 -26.77
C ILE A 826 -23.62 -2.38 -27.93
N LYS A 827 -22.46 -1.74 -28.11
CA LYS A 827 -22.29 -0.67 -29.10
C LYS A 827 -21.00 -0.76 -29.90
N ASN A 828 -21.03 -0.25 -31.13
CA ASN A 828 -19.89 -0.18 -32.06
C ASN A 828 -19.23 -1.53 -32.43
N ALA A 829 -19.79 -2.66 -32.02
CA ALA A 829 -19.16 -3.98 -32.16
C ALA A 829 -19.45 -4.64 -33.52
N LYS A 830 -18.52 -5.46 -34.02
CA LYS A 830 -18.71 -6.27 -35.23
C LYS A 830 -19.02 -7.73 -34.91
N PHE A 831 -20.02 -8.29 -35.58
CA PHE A 831 -20.44 -9.69 -35.49
C PHE A 831 -20.37 -10.34 -36.87
N ASP A 832 -19.27 -11.01 -37.20
CA ASP A 832 -19.04 -11.57 -38.53
C ASP A 832 -19.15 -13.10 -38.54
N SER A 833 -20.05 -13.62 -39.37
CA SER A 833 -20.06 -15.02 -39.84
C SER A 833 -19.94 -16.10 -38.75
N ASN A 834 -20.49 -15.84 -37.56
CA ASN A 834 -20.68 -16.85 -36.52
C ASN A 834 -21.58 -18.00 -37.04
N ALA A 835 -21.47 -19.20 -36.48
CA ALA A 835 -22.17 -20.35 -37.07
C ALA A 835 -23.70 -20.31 -36.92
N VAL A 836 -24.24 -19.69 -35.85
CA VAL A 836 -25.69 -19.64 -35.59
C VAL A 836 -26.21 -18.19 -35.48
N SER A 837 -25.71 -17.40 -34.54
CA SER A 837 -26.20 -16.04 -34.25
C SER A 837 -25.06 -15.02 -34.22
N GLY A 838 -25.32 -13.77 -34.62
CA GLY A 838 -24.38 -12.67 -34.38
C GLY A 838 -24.40 -12.32 -32.89
N LEU A 839 -25.57 -11.88 -32.43
CA LEU A 839 -25.89 -11.68 -31.02
C LEU A 839 -27.11 -12.53 -30.67
N ALA A 840 -27.07 -13.21 -29.53
CA ALA A 840 -28.22 -13.86 -28.93
C ALA A 840 -28.71 -13.04 -27.71
N LEU A 841 -30.01 -12.77 -27.68
CA LEU A 841 -30.73 -12.22 -26.54
C LEU A 841 -31.59 -13.36 -25.99
N SER A 842 -31.13 -13.98 -24.91
CA SER A 842 -31.60 -15.29 -24.47
C SER A 842 -32.44 -15.17 -23.20
N PHE A 843 -32.43 -16.18 -22.32
CA PHE A 843 -33.24 -16.15 -21.10
C PHE A 843 -32.85 -14.99 -20.18
N ARG A 844 -33.87 -14.34 -19.58
CA ARG A 844 -33.75 -13.38 -18.48
C ARG A 844 -32.80 -12.19 -18.74
N GLY A 845 -32.70 -11.71 -19.99
CA GLY A 845 -31.96 -10.50 -20.36
C GLY A 845 -32.87 -9.29 -20.60
N SER A 846 -32.70 -8.18 -19.87
CA SER A 846 -33.63 -7.05 -19.90
C SER A 846 -32.98 -5.68 -19.98
N ASN A 847 -33.73 -4.73 -20.58
CA ASN A 847 -33.26 -3.37 -20.84
C ASN A 847 -31.93 -3.36 -21.64
N ILE A 848 -31.77 -4.33 -22.55
CA ILE A 848 -30.58 -4.49 -23.39
C ILE A 848 -30.68 -3.53 -24.57
N THR A 849 -29.67 -2.68 -24.78
CA THR A 849 -29.56 -1.80 -25.94
C THR A 849 -28.44 -2.27 -26.86
N VAL A 850 -28.75 -2.50 -28.14
CA VAL A 850 -27.80 -2.85 -29.19
C VAL A 850 -27.77 -1.72 -30.20
N GLU A 851 -26.65 -1.00 -30.32
CA GLU A 851 -26.58 0.20 -31.16
C GLU A 851 -25.28 0.34 -31.97
N GLN A 852 -25.37 0.91 -33.19
CA GLN A 852 -24.20 1.22 -34.03
C GLN A 852 -23.29 0.00 -34.34
N CYS A 853 -23.77 -1.22 -34.10
CA CYS A 853 -23.04 -2.46 -34.37
C CYS A 853 -23.17 -2.88 -35.84
N THR A 854 -22.21 -3.66 -36.33
CA THR A 854 -22.24 -4.24 -37.68
C THR A 854 -22.34 -5.76 -37.62
N PHE A 855 -23.43 -6.30 -38.14
CA PHE A 855 -23.69 -7.73 -38.27
C PHE A 855 -23.47 -8.19 -39.71
N VAL A 856 -22.78 -9.31 -39.92
CA VAL A 856 -22.52 -9.90 -41.24
C VAL A 856 -22.88 -11.38 -41.22
N ASN A 857 -23.70 -11.80 -42.18
CA ASN A 857 -24.27 -13.15 -42.36
C ASN A 857 -25.20 -13.66 -41.23
N LYS A 858 -24.99 -13.27 -39.96
CA LYS A 858 -25.88 -13.58 -38.83
C LYS A 858 -26.25 -12.31 -38.05
N GLY A 859 -27.55 -12.06 -37.89
CA GLY A 859 -28.06 -10.92 -37.12
C GLY A 859 -28.31 -11.25 -35.64
N VAL A 860 -29.32 -10.58 -35.07
CA VAL A 860 -29.80 -10.82 -33.70
C VAL A 860 -30.80 -11.97 -33.68
N THR A 861 -30.66 -12.87 -32.71
CA THR A 861 -31.59 -13.96 -32.40
C THR A 861 -32.16 -13.78 -31.00
N THR A 862 -33.43 -14.11 -30.80
CA THR A 862 -34.12 -14.05 -29.50
C THR A 862 -34.66 -15.42 -29.09
N VAL A 863 -34.59 -15.79 -27.82
CA VAL A 863 -35.01 -17.12 -27.29
C VAL A 863 -36.24 -16.98 -26.39
N ARG A 864 -37.27 -17.84 -26.56
CA ARG A 864 -38.59 -17.64 -25.94
C ARG A 864 -38.54 -17.59 -24.41
N ASP A 865 -38.70 -16.39 -23.86
CA ASP A 865 -38.83 -16.09 -22.44
C ASP A 865 -39.73 -14.85 -22.27
N ASP A 866 -40.65 -14.87 -21.29
CA ASP A 866 -41.55 -13.76 -20.99
C ASP A 866 -40.89 -12.67 -20.10
N SER A 867 -39.75 -13.01 -19.49
CA SER A 867 -38.93 -12.14 -18.64
C SER A 867 -37.83 -11.39 -19.40
N CYS A 868 -37.50 -11.77 -20.63
CA CYS A 868 -36.55 -11.04 -21.48
C CYS A 868 -37.26 -9.85 -22.14
N VAL A 869 -37.13 -8.64 -21.58
CA VAL A 869 -38.03 -7.51 -21.90
C VAL A 869 -37.34 -6.15 -22.09
N ASN A 870 -38.04 -5.25 -22.79
CA ASN A 870 -37.62 -3.87 -23.07
C ASN A 870 -36.36 -3.72 -23.93
N ASN A 871 -35.94 -4.79 -24.61
CA ASN A 871 -34.73 -4.80 -25.42
C ASN A 871 -34.88 -3.99 -26.72
N VAL A 872 -33.84 -3.24 -27.08
CA VAL A 872 -33.84 -2.27 -28.19
C VAL A 872 -32.64 -2.52 -29.10
N VAL A 873 -32.88 -2.61 -30.41
CA VAL A 873 -31.87 -2.76 -31.45
C VAL A 873 -31.98 -1.55 -32.38
N LYS A 874 -31.06 -0.58 -32.29
CA LYS A 874 -31.18 0.72 -32.98
C LYS A 874 -29.95 1.18 -33.77
N GLY A 875 -30.15 1.70 -34.97
CA GLY A 875 -29.06 2.30 -35.77
C GLY A 875 -27.90 1.36 -36.10
N ASN A 876 -28.13 0.05 -36.13
CA ASN A 876 -27.14 -0.96 -36.50
C ASN A 876 -27.12 -1.20 -38.01
N VAL A 877 -26.04 -1.79 -38.53
CA VAL A 877 -25.92 -2.28 -39.90
C VAL A 877 -26.00 -3.81 -39.91
N PHE A 878 -26.84 -4.36 -40.78
CA PHE A 878 -27.01 -5.80 -40.98
C PHE A 878 -26.74 -6.15 -42.45
N ILE A 879 -25.75 -6.98 -42.73
CA ILE A 879 -25.34 -7.38 -44.08
C ILE A 879 -25.60 -8.87 -44.25
N ASN A 880 -26.48 -9.26 -45.18
CA ASN A 880 -26.88 -10.64 -45.45
C ASN A 880 -27.41 -11.41 -44.22
N CYS A 881 -27.95 -10.70 -43.23
CA CYS A 881 -28.41 -11.26 -41.96
C CYS A 881 -29.89 -11.62 -41.94
N GLY A 882 -30.21 -12.85 -41.56
CA GLY A 882 -31.52 -13.17 -40.98
C GLY A 882 -31.61 -12.71 -39.51
N LEU A 883 -32.84 -12.49 -39.03
CA LEU A 883 -33.17 -12.20 -37.63
C LEU A 883 -34.11 -13.26 -37.05
N GLY A 884 -33.85 -13.72 -35.82
CA GLY A 884 -34.64 -14.75 -35.14
C GLY A 884 -35.57 -14.18 -34.05
N PHE A 885 -36.89 -14.37 -34.19
CA PHE A 885 -37.91 -13.79 -33.31
C PHE A 885 -38.71 -14.85 -32.53
N SER A 886 -38.37 -15.03 -31.24
CA SER A 886 -39.11 -15.90 -30.31
C SER A 886 -39.78 -15.15 -29.15
N GLN A 887 -39.22 -14.01 -28.73
CA GLN A 887 -39.65 -13.19 -27.58
C GLN A 887 -40.79 -12.21 -27.91
N TYR A 888 -41.19 -11.37 -26.94
CA TYR A 888 -42.21 -10.33 -27.12
C TYR A 888 -41.71 -8.94 -26.70
N GLY A 889 -41.84 -7.96 -27.60
CA GLY A 889 -41.64 -6.54 -27.29
C GLY A 889 -40.21 -6.04 -27.53
N VAL A 890 -39.44 -6.71 -28.39
CA VAL A 890 -38.14 -6.21 -28.85
C VAL A 890 -38.37 -5.13 -29.91
N LYS A 891 -37.58 -4.04 -29.86
CA LYS A 891 -37.83 -2.83 -30.65
C LYS A 891 -36.67 -2.53 -31.59
N TYR A 892 -36.93 -2.60 -32.90
CA TYR A 892 -35.96 -2.37 -33.96
C TYR A 892 -36.19 -0.98 -34.58
N TYR A 893 -35.25 -0.05 -34.34
CA TYR A 893 -35.37 1.34 -34.78
C TYR A 893 -34.22 1.81 -35.68
N ASP A 894 -34.51 2.52 -36.77
CA ASP A 894 -33.50 3.27 -37.54
C ASP A 894 -32.30 2.43 -38.06
N ASN A 895 -32.40 1.09 -38.09
CA ASN A 895 -31.32 0.20 -38.54
C ASN A 895 -31.26 0.14 -40.07
N LEU A 896 -30.08 -0.15 -40.61
CA LEU A 896 -29.84 -0.46 -42.02
C LEU A 896 -29.71 -1.96 -42.22
N PHE A 897 -30.53 -2.53 -43.09
CA PHE A 897 -30.40 -3.90 -43.59
C PHE A 897 -29.97 -3.84 -45.06
N LYS A 898 -28.87 -4.50 -45.41
CA LYS A 898 -28.36 -4.65 -46.79
C LYS A 898 -28.32 -6.14 -47.15
N PHE A 899 -28.75 -6.46 -48.35
CA PHE A 899 -28.58 -7.78 -48.96
C PHE A 899 -27.87 -7.63 -50.31
N ASP A 900 -26.83 -8.44 -50.54
CA ASP A 900 -26.03 -8.47 -51.77
C ASP A 900 -25.75 -9.91 -52.24
N THR A 901 -25.12 -10.05 -53.41
CA THR A 901 -25.09 -11.29 -54.19
C THR A 901 -24.18 -12.40 -53.65
N GLU A 902 -23.16 -12.08 -52.85
CA GLU A 902 -22.09 -13.03 -52.50
C GLU A 902 -22.49 -14.09 -51.46
N GLY A 903 -23.59 -13.90 -50.72
CA GLY A 903 -24.02 -14.79 -49.62
C GLY A 903 -25.23 -15.70 -49.89
N LEU A 904 -25.80 -15.68 -51.10
CA LEU A 904 -27.16 -16.17 -51.35
C LEU A 904 -27.27 -17.70 -51.48
N SER A 905 -27.76 -18.37 -50.42
CA SER A 905 -27.89 -19.84 -50.36
C SER A 905 -29.30 -20.39 -50.15
N THR A 906 -30.31 -19.53 -49.95
CA THR A 906 -31.72 -19.94 -49.73
C THR A 906 -32.71 -18.96 -50.40
N ASN A 907 -33.95 -19.41 -50.64
CA ASN A 907 -34.96 -18.64 -51.39
C ASN A 907 -35.57 -17.43 -50.64
N TYR A 908 -35.24 -17.23 -49.36
CA TYR A 908 -35.83 -16.17 -48.52
C TYR A 908 -34.78 -15.61 -47.55
N HIS A 909 -34.59 -14.29 -47.57
CA HIS A 909 -33.42 -13.64 -46.93
C HIS A 909 -33.73 -13.02 -45.56
N PHE A 910 -34.99 -12.67 -45.32
CA PHE A 910 -35.56 -12.36 -44.02
C PHE A 910 -36.61 -13.44 -43.71
N ASP A 911 -36.53 -14.14 -42.58
CA ASP A 911 -37.54 -15.14 -42.19
C ASP A 911 -37.88 -15.02 -40.70
N PHE A 912 -38.90 -14.23 -40.38
CA PHE A 912 -39.43 -14.16 -39.02
C PHE A 912 -40.20 -15.46 -38.74
N GLY A 913 -39.61 -16.41 -38.02
CA GLY A 913 -40.22 -17.71 -37.69
C GLY A 913 -41.05 -17.71 -36.40
N VAL A 914 -42.26 -17.14 -36.41
CA VAL A 914 -42.94 -16.75 -35.17
C VAL A 914 -43.94 -17.78 -34.61
N ASN A 915 -43.44 -18.69 -33.77
CA ASN A 915 -44.28 -19.67 -33.08
C ASN A 915 -45.11 -19.09 -31.91
N THR A 916 -46.25 -19.73 -31.65
CA THR A 916 -47.23 -19.55 -30.56
C THR A 916 -48.07 -18.26 -30.50
N ASP A 917 -49.28 -18.44 -29.96
CA ASP A 917 -50.37 -17.45 -29.86
C ASP A 917 -50.16 -16.33 -28.83
N LYS A 918 -51.11 -15.39 -28.79
CA LYS A 918 -51.09 -14.15 -28.02
C LYS A 918 -50.74 -14.31 -26.53
N VAL A 919 -49.89 -13.40 -26.06
CA VAL A 919 -49.87 -12.85 -24.70
C VAL A 919 -50.21 -11.35 -24.79
N ASP A 920 -50.80 -10.76 -23.75
CA ASP A 920 -51.35 -9.39 -23.82
C ASP A 920 -50.29 -8.27 -23.95
N GLY A 921 -50.62 -7.26 -24.77
CA GLY A 921 -49.99 -5.93 -24.78
C GLY A 921 -48.60 -5.79 -25.41
N LYS A 922 -47.72 -6.80 -25.35
CA LYS A 922 -46.33 -6.71 -25.84
C LYS A 922 -46.22 -7.04 -27.33
N LEU A 923 -46.28 -6.02 -28.19
CA LEU A 923 -45.98 -6.14 -29.63
C LEU A 923 -44.50 -5.86 -29.92
N ASP A 924 -43.87 -6.65 -30.79
CA ASP A 924 -42.60 -6.28 -31.41
C ASP A 924 -42.79 -5.08 -32.34
N VAL A 925 -41.84 -4.14 -32.28
CA VAL A 925 -41.88 -2.88 -33.05
C VAL A 925 -40.72 -2.88 -34.03
N PHE A 926 -41.01 -2.64 -35.30
CA PHE A 926 -40.01 -2.47 -36.35
C PHE A 926 -40.33 -1.14 -37.05
N GLU A 927 -39.55 -0.11 -36.75
CA GLU A 927 -39.87 1.27 -37.12
C GLU A 927 -38.68 2.09 -37.66
N ARG A 928 -38.92 2.89 -38.72
CA ARG A 928 -37.93 3.77 -39.39
C ARG A 928 -36.66 3.08 -39.92
N ASN A 929 -36.63 1.74 -39.94
CA ASN A 929 -35.51 0.99 -40.51
C ASN A 929 -35.47 1.17 -42.03
N THR A 930 -34.26 1.11 -42.60
CA THR A 930 -34.04 1.08 -44.05
C THR A 930 -33.63 -0.33 -44.46
N ILE A 931 -34.36 -0.91 -45.42
CA ILE A 931 -34.04 -2.21 -46.03
C ILE A 931 -33.63 -1.96 -47.49
N LEU A 932 -32.40 -2.33 -47.83
CA LEU A 932 -31.83 -2.28 -49.17
C LEU A 932 -31.60 -3.70 -49.66
N VAL A 933 -32.16 -4.02 -50.83
CA VAL A 933 -32.00 -5.29 -51.53
C VAL A 933 -31.36 -4.96 -52.87
N ASP A 934 -30.08 -5.31 -53.02
CA ASP A 934 -29.28 -4.89 -54.17
C ASP A 934 -28.63 -6.09 -54.85
N LEU A 935 -29.16 -6.47 -56.01
CA LEU A 935 -28.97 -7.78 -56.62
C LEU A 935 -28.66 -7.67 -58.12
N GLU A 936 -27.55 -7.00 -58.45
CA GLU A 936 -27.18 -6.72 -59.85
C GLU A 936 -26.78 -7.98 -60.65
N ASP A 937 -26.23 -9.02 -60.00
CA ASP A 937 -25.59 -10.18 -60.67
C ASP A 937 -26.08 -11.58 -60.20
N VAL A 938 -27.39 -11.81 -60.04
CA VAL A 938 -27.91 -13.17 -59.72
C VAL A 938 -28.00 -14.06 -60.97
N PRO A 939 -27.34 -15.23 -61.02
CA PRO A 939 -27.33 -16.07 -62.23
C PRO A 939 -28.71 -16.63 -62.63
N LEU A 940 -29.02 -16.55 -63.93
CA LEU A 940 -30.26 -17.01 -64.55
C LEU A 940 -30.42 -18.55 -64.50
N GLY A 941 -30.90 -19.10 -63.38
CA GLY A 941 -31.15 -20.54 -63.25
C GLY A 941 -31.96 -21.01 -62.04
N SER A 942 -32.05 -20.23 -60.96
CA SER A 942 -32.78 -20.64 -59.75
C SER A 942 -34.30 -20.51 -59.94
N THR A 943 -35.02 -21.62 -60.14
CA THR A 943 -36.50 -21.67 -60.28
C THR A 943 -37.24 -21.52 -58.94
N GLY A 944 -36.73 -20.70 -58.03
CA GLY A 944 -37.31 -20.40 -56.73
C GLY A 944 -37.92 -19.01 -56.69
N ALA A 945 -39.01 -18.84 -55.94
CA ALA A 945 -39.54 -17.52 -55.63
C ALA A 945 -38.61 -16.83 -54.61
N LEU A 946 -37.75 -15.93 -55.11
CA LEU A 946 -36.87 -15.11 -54.27
C LEU A 946 -37.72 -14.04 -53.56
N GLY A 947 -37.83 -14.18 -52.24
CA GLY A 947 -38.53 -13.23 -51.37
C GLY A 947 -37.54 -12.48 -50.48
N CYS A 948 -37.39 -11.17 -50.67
CA CYS A 948 -36.46 -10.37 -49.87
C CYS A 948 -36.94 -10.10 -48.44
N PHE A 949 -38.22 -10.30 -48.15
CA PHE A 949 -38.78 -10.16 -46.80
C PHE A 949 -39.92 -11.18 -46.58
N LYS A 950 -39.69 -12.19 -45.73
CA LYS A 950 -40.68 -13.23 -45.40
C LYS A 950 -41.04 -13.20 -43.91
N LEU A 951 -42.34 -13.16 -43.62
CA LEU A 951 -42.90 -13.19 -42.28
C LEU A 951 -43.74 -14.46 -42.12
N THR A 952 -43.41 -15.32 -41.15
CA THR A 952 -44.15 -16.55 -40.84
C THR A 952 -44.62 -16.62 -39.39
N GLY A 953 -45.67 -17.38 -39.12
CA GLY A 953 -46.19 -17.58 -37.76
C GLY A 953 -47.50 -16.85 -37.47
N THR A 954 -47.92 -16.74 -36.20
CA THR A 954 -49.31 -16.37 -35.84
C THR A 954 -49.48 -15.01 -35.12
N ARG A 955 -48.40 -14.30 -34.80
CA ARG A 955 -48.46 -13.05 -34.02
C ARG A 955 -48.83 -11.82 -34.87
N VAL A 956 -48.97 -10.67 -34.19
CA VAL A 956 -49.09 -9.34 -34.80
C VAL A 956 -47.80 -8.56 -34.58
N MET A 957 -47.29 -7.88 -35.61
CA MET A 957 -46.16 -6.94 -35.50
C MET A 957 -46.58 -5.51 -35.83
N SER A 958 -45.89 -4.54 -35.22
CA SER A 958 -46.04 -3.11 -35.49
C SER A 958 -44.96 -2.64 -36.46
N PHE A 959 -45.31 -2.46 -37.74
CA PHE A 959 -44.39 -2.03 -38.79
C PHE A 959 -44.67 -0.57 -39.17
N LYS A 960 -43.78 0.37 -38.80
CA LYS A 960 -44.06 1.82 -38.92
C LYS A 960 -42.95 2.61 -39.62
N ASN A 961 -43.30 3.53 -40.52
CA ASN A 961 -42.36 4.51 -41.09
C ASN A 961 -41.08 3.92 -41.76
N ASN A 962 -41.01 2.61 -42.03
CA ASN A 962 -39.81 1.97 -42.60
C ASN A 962 -39.67 2.29 -44.10
N ILE A 963 -38.44 2.27 -44.61
CA ILE A 963 -38.12 2.44 -46.04
C ILE A 963 -37.65 1.09 -46.59
N ILE A 964 -38.30 0.59 -47.63
CA ILE A 964 -37.87 -0.62 -48.36
C ILE A 964 -37.50 -0.22 -49.78
N LYS A 965 -36.29 -0.57 -50.23
CA LYS A 965 -35.82 -0.43 -51.61
C LYS A 965 -35.42 -1.80 -52.16
N ASN A 966 -35.80 -2.08 -53.40
CA ASN A 966 -35.44 -3.32 -54.09
C ASN A 966 -35.20 -3.04 -55.58
N SER A 967 -33.96 -3.29 -56.04
CA SER A 967 -33.49 -3.12 -57.42
C SER A 967 -33.62 -4.37 -58.28
N TYR A 968 -33.99 -5.53 -57.70
CA TYR A 968 -33.91 -6.83 -58.37
C TYR A 968 -34.98 -7.08 -59.44
N VAL A 969 -34.57 -7.74 -60.53
CA VAL A 969 -35.45 -8.16 -61.64
C VAL A 969 -35.42 -9.67 -61.81
N ASN A 970 -36.59 -10.32 -61.70
CA ASN A 970 -36.75 -11.72 -62.07
C ASN A 970 -37.53 -11.83 -63.39
N GLN A 971 -36.91 -12.42 -64.42
CA GLN A 971 -37.53 -12.61 -65.75
C GLN A 971 -38.82 -13.45 -65.73
N SER A 972 -39.10 -14.20 -64.66
CA SER A 972 -40.35 -14.95 -64.47
C SER A 972 -41.49 -14.17 -63.82
N GLY A 973 -41.25 -12.94 -63.33
CA GLY A 973 -42.27 -12.12 -62.64
C GLY A 973 -42.63 -12.58 -61.22
N LEU A 974 -41.95 -13.60 -60.68
CA LEU A 974 -42.22 -14.19 -59.36
C LEU A 974 -41.28 -13.67 -58.24
N ALA A 975 -40.95 -12.37 -58.27
CA ALA A 975 -40.19 -11.71 -57.22
C ALA A 975 -41.14 -11.09 -56.17
N TYR A 976 -40.96 -11.45 -54.90
CA TYR A 976 -41.78 -10.92 -53.80
C TYR A 976 -40.99 -9.91 -52.96
N ALA A 977 -41.48 -8.68 -52.91
CA ALA A 977 -40.98 -7.65 -51.99
C ALA A 977 -41.21 -8.08 -50.54
N ILE A 978 -42.43 -8.57 -50.28
CA ILE A 978 -42.90 -9.03 -48.98
C ILE A 978 -43.77 -10.27 -49.20
N TRP A 979 -43.49 -11.34 -48.45
CA TRP A 979 -44.27 -12.58 -48.43
C TRP A 979 -44.75 -12.86 -47.00
N LEU A 980 -46.07 -12.93 -46.82
CA LEU A 980 -46.74 -13.03 -45.51
C LEU A 980 -47.45 -14.38 -45.37
N SER A 981 -47.10 -15.17 -44.36
CA SER A 981 -47.81 -16.41 -44.05
C SER A 981 -48.21 -16.51 -42.58
N GLY A 982 -49.52 -16.51 -42.31
CA GLY A 982 -50.10 -16.52 -40.97
C GLY A 982 -50.09 -15.16 -40.25
N VAL A 983 -49.01 -14.40 -40.35
CA VAL A 983 -48.73 -13.18 -39.56
C VAL A 983 -49.75 -12.07 -39.80
N GLY A 984 -50.16 -11.37 -38.74
CA GLY A 984 -50.88 -10.10 -38.83
C GLY A 984 -49.91 -8.90 -38.82
N LEU A 985 -50.14 -7.90 -39.66
CA LEU A 985 -49.36 -6.67 -39.65
C LEU A 985 -50.24 -5.46 -39.37
N ASN A 986 -49.80 -4.63 -38.43
CA ASN A 986 -50.22 -3.24 -38.37
C ASN A 986 -49.21 -2.40 -39.17
N LEU A 987 -49.62 -1.95 -40.36
CA LEU A 987 -48.80 -1.15 -41.27
C LEU A 987 -49.18 0.33 -41.13
N GLU A 988 -48.25 1.16 -40.66
CA GLU A 988 -48.45 2.62 -40.55
C GLU A 988 -47.34 3.37 -41.31
N ASN A 989 -47.71 4.16 -42.33
CA ASN A 989 -46.83 5.13 -43.02
C ASN A 989 -45.49 4.60 -43.60
N ASN A 990 -45.35 3.29 -43.82
CA ASN A 990 -44.15 2.72 -44.45
C ASN A 990 -44.03 3.15 -45.93
N GLN A 991 -42.81 3.39 -46.39
CA GLN A 991 -42.49 3.67 -47.80
C GLN A 991 -41.87 2.43 -48.46
N MET A 992 -42.37 2.09 -49.65
CA MET A 992 -41.81 1.04 -50.49
C MET A 992 -41.47 1.64 -51.85
N ILE A 993 -40.24 1.44 -52.29
CA ILE A 993 -39.67 1.98 -53.52
C ILE A 993 -39.16 0.79 -54.35
N PHE A 994 -39.64 0.69 -55.57
CA PHE A 994 -39.26 -0.35 -56.52
C PHE A 994 -38.75 0.29 -57.79
N ASP A 995 -37.59 -0.16 -58.26
CA ASP A 995 -36.97 0.35 -59.49
C ASP A 995 -37.45 -0.37 -60.76
N TYR A 996 -38.21 -1.46 -60.61
CA TYR A 996 -38.77 -2.24 -61.72
C TYR A 996 -40.23 -2.67 -61.49
N ALA A 997 -40.96 -2.82 -62.59
CA ALA A 997 -42.35 -3.27 -62.59
C ALA A 997 -42.44 -4.81 -62.57
N GLY A 998 -43.04 -5.37 -61.52
CA GLY A 998 -43.25 -6.82 -61.35
C GLY A 998 -43.10 -7.32 -59.90
N THR A 999 -42.50 -6.51 -59.02
CA THR A 999 -42.27 -6.88 -57.62
C THR A 999 -43.58 -6.85 -56.82
N ASN A 1000 -43.99 -8.00 -56.27
CA ASN A 1000 -45.30 -8.17 -55.64
C ASN A 1000 -45.25 -8.23 -54.10
N ILE A 1001 -46.35 -7.86 -53.43
CA ILE A 1001 -46.65 -8.27 -52.05
C ILE A 1001 -47.57 -9.49 -52.11
N SER A 1002 -47.19 -10.59 -51.47
CA SER A 1002 -48.00 -11.81 -51.40
C SER A 1002 -48.40 -12.13 -49.96
N SER A 1003 -49.63 -12.60 -49.76
CA SER A 1003 -50.12 -13.01 -48.45
C SER A 1003 -51.08 -14.21 -48.54
N SER A 1004 -50.98 -15.13 -47.58
CA SER A 1004 -51.87 -16.29 -47.47
C SER A 1004 -53.10 -16.05 -46.58
N ASN A 1005 -53.24 -14.88 -45.95
CA ASN A 1005 -54.15 -14.66 -44.83
C ASN A 1005 -54.98 -13.35 -44.95
N GLN A 1006 -56.27 -13.39 -44.62
CA GLN A 1006 -57.25 -12.33 -44.95
C GLN A 1006 -57.23 -11.07 -44.04
N ARG A 1007 -56.18 -10.85 -43.23
CA ARG A 1007 -56.15 -9.80 -42.19
C ARG A 1007 -55.11 -8.68 -42.42
N THR A 1008 -54.82 -8.36 -43.69
CA THR A 1008 -53.80 -7.37 -44.06
C THR A 1008 -54.40 -6.07 -44.59
N ASN A 1009 -54.33 -4.99 -43.82
CA ASN A 1009 -54.54 -3.63 -44.31
C ASN A 1009 -53.26 -3.16 -45.03
N ILE A 1010 -53.22 -3.28 -46.35
CA ILE A 1010 -52.07 -2.85 -47.18
C ILE A 1010 -52.33 -1.42 -47.68
N VAL A 1011 -51.39 -0.51 -47.40
CA VAL A 1011 -51.33 0.82 -48.02
C VAL A 1011 -50.70 0.66 -49.41
N SER A 1012 -51.27 1.33 -50.42
CA SER A 1012 -50.80 1.22 -51.81
C SER A 1012 -49.31 1.59 -51.95
N PRO A 1013 -48.47 0.75 -52.59
CA PRO A 1013 -47.08 1.09 -52.87
C PRO A 1013 -46.95 2.24 -53.89
N VAL A 1014 -45.81 2.92 -53.86
CA VAL A 1014 -45.49 4.05 -54.76
C VAL A 1014 -44.41 3.61 -55.75
N TYR A 1015 -44.80 3.40 -57.00
CA TYR A 1015 -43.88 3.07 -58.09
C TYR A 1015 -43.32 4.34 -58.74
N LYS A 1016 -42.07 4.28 -59.25
CA LYS A 1016 -41.50 5.38 -60.03
C LYS A 1016 -42.20 5.57 -61.39
N ASP A 1017 -42.57 4.47 -62.03
CA ASP A 1017 -43.19 4.47 -63.36
C ASP A 1017 -44.69 4.14 -63.31
N ASN A 1018 -45.50 4.92 -64.01
CA ASN A 1018 -46.97 4.87 -63.99
C ASN A 1018 -47.60 3.69 -64.77
N ASN A 1019 -46.84 2.63 -65.06
CA ASN A 1019 -47.29 1.51 -65.90
C ASN A 1019 -46.98 0.12 -65.27
N VAL A 1020 -47.89 -0.40 -64.45
CA VAL A 1020 -48.24 -1.84 -64.42
C VAL A 1020 -49.52 -2.05 -63.59
N THR A 1021 -50.30 -3.07 -63.94
CA THR A 1021 -51.59 -3.39 -63.31
C THR A 1021 -51.55 -4.71 -62.54
N GLY A 1022 -52.02 -4.70 -61.28
CA GLY A 1022 -52.61 -5.88 -60.64
C GLY A 1022 -51.95 -6.34 -59.34
N PHE A 1023 -52.77 -6.60 -58.32
CA PHE A 1023 -52.43 -7.51 -57.23
C PHE A 1023 -52.58 -8.95 -57.73
N THR A 1024 -51.49 -9.71 -57.86
CA THR A 1024 -51.58 -11.13 -58.18
C THR A 1024 -51.80 -11.95 -56.92
N ARG A 1025 -53.06 -12.28 -56.63
CA ARG A 1025 -53.38 -13.35 -55.67
C ARG A 1025 -52.95 -14.68 -56.27
N ASP A 1026 -51.91 -15.30 -55.72
CA ASP A 1026 -51.60 -16.68 -56.06
C ASP A 1026 -52.78 -17.59 -55.70
N SER A 1027 -53.23 -18.34 -56.69
CA SER A 1027 -54.35 -19.29 -56.60
C SER A 1027 -53.96 -20.66 -57.16
N THR A 1028 -52.65 -20.91 -57.32
CA THR A 1028 -52.11 -22.13 -57.94
C THR A 1028 -51.85 -23.26 -56.95
N ASP A 1029 -51.99 -23.04 -55.63
CA ASP A 1029 -51.94 -24.12 -54.63
C ASP A 1029 -53.23 -24.97 -54.62
N THR A 1030 -53.40 -25.77 -55.67
CA THR A 1030 -54.54 -26.66 -55.89
C THR A 1030 -54.48 -27.93 -55.04
N LYS A 1031 -54.08 -27.83 -53.76
CA LYS A 1031 -54.02 -28.98 -52.82
C LYS A 1031 -54.96 -28.95 -51.62
N TYR A 1032 -55.73 -27.88 -51.41
CA TYR A 1032 -56.82 -27.86 -50.41
C TYR A 1032 -58.15 -27.33 -50.97
N SER A 1033 -58.76 -28.12 -51.86
CA SER A 1033 -60.15 -27.90 -52.26
C SER A 1033 -61.14 -28.52 -51.25
N ASN A 1034 -61.77 -27.70 -50.40
CA ASN A 1034 -63.23 -27.62 -50.20
C ASN A 1034 -63.64 -26.89 -48.92
N GLN A 1035 -64.84 -26.26 -48.95
CA GLN A 1035 -65.59 -25.65 -47.83
C GLN A 1035 -64.81 -24.53 -47.09
N TYR A 1036 -65.20 -23.26 -47.22
CA TYR A 1036 -66.48 -22.75 -46.70
C TYR A 1036 -67.25 -21.87 -47.70
N GLY A 1037 -68.56 -21.73 -47.45
CA GLY A 1037 -69.47 -20.95 -48.30
C GLY A 1037 -69.36 -19.44 -48.09
N ALA A 1038 -69.77 -18.67 -49.09
CA ALA A 1038 -69.84 -17.21 -49.01
C ALA A 1038 -71.01 -16.75 -48.13
N SER A 1039 -70.77 -15.71 -47.32
CA SER A 1039 -71.82 -14.84 -46.77
C SER A 1039 -71.37 -13.38 -46.88
N SER A 1040 -72.32 -12.52 -47.23
CA SER A 1040 -72.11 -11.08 -47.36
C SER A 1040 -72.27 -10.38 -46.01
N ASP A 1041 -71.39 -9.42 -45.72
CA ASP A 1041 -71.77 -7.99 -45.71
C ASP A 1041 -70.61 -7.11 -45.26
N PHE A 1042 -70.29 -6.08 -46.06
CA PHE A 1042 -69.26 -5.09 -45.75
C PHE A 1042 -69.93 -3.79 -45.31
N LYS A 1043 -69.67 -3.32 -44.08
CA LYS A 1043 -70.08 -1.97 -43.63
C LYS A 1043 -68.94 -1.28 -42.89
N PHE A 1044 -68.55 -0.11 -43.41
CA PHE A 1044 -67.66 0.83 -42.75
C PHE A 1044 -68.32 1.42 -41.49
N SER A 1045 -67.52 1.67 -40.47
CA SER A 1045 -67.75 2.76 -39.50
C SER A 1045 -66.42 3.41 -39.13
N LYS A 1046 -66.45 4.66 -38.66
CA LYS A 1046 -65.29 5.56 -38.60
C LYS A 1046 -65.26 6.35 -37.29
N SER A 1047 -64.26 6.07 -36.45
CA SER A 1047 -63.63 6.94 -35.43
C SER A 1047 -64.46 7.58 -34.29
N PHE A 1048 -63.80 7.73 -33.12
CA PHE A 1048 -64.16 8.54 -31.93
C PHE A 1048 -65.38 8.14 -31.07
N GLY A 1049 -65.27 8.30 -29.73
CA GLY A 1049 -66.42 8.22 -28.80
C GLY A 1049 -66.10 7.80 -27.35
N ILE A 1050 -65.76 8.76 -26.49
CA ILE A 1050 -65.35 8.62 -25.08
C ILE A 1050 -66.47 8.08 -24.12
N ALA A 1051 -66.07 7.16 -23.21
CA ALA A 1051 -66.54 6.87 -21.84
C ALA A 1051 -67.90 6.17 -21.48
N ASN A 1052 -67.78 5.38 -20.39
CA ASN A 1052 -68.71 5.14 -19.26
C ASN A 1052 -69.94 4.19 -19.33
N GLN A 1053 -69.74 3.02 -18.70
CA GLN A 1053 -70.48 2.51 -17.51
C GLN A 1053 -71.86 1.79 -17.61
N VAL A 1054 -72.07 0.90 -16.62
CA VAL A 1054 -73.31 0.24 -16.12
C VAL A 1054 -73.95 -0.95 -16.90
N ASN A 1055 -73.65 -2.16 -16.40
CA ASN A 1055 -74.53 -3.34 -16.18
C ASN A 1055 -75.82 -3.56 -17.01
N LYS A 1056 -75.98 -4.77 -17.61
CA LYS A 1056 -76.93 -5.82 -17.15
C LYS A 1056 -76.94 -7.16 -17.94
N LEU A 1057 -76.51 -8.23 -17.25
CA LEU A 1057 -77.15 -9.54 -17.05
C LEU A 1057 -77.81 -10.37 -18.20
N HIS A 1058 -77.50 -11.68 -18.16
CA HIS A 1058 -78.21 -12.84 -18.77
C HIS A 1058 -78.09 -13.01 -20.31
N LYS A 1059 -78.13 -14.23 -20.89
CA LYS A 1059 -78.52 -15.57 -20.38
C LYS A 1059 -77.79 -16.72 -21.12
N ILE A 1060 -77.82 -17.94 -20.58
CA ILE A 1060 -77.15 -19.15 -21.11
C ILE A 1060 -78.05 -19.96 -22.07
N ASN A 1061 -77.48 -20.46 -23.17
CA ASN A 1061 -77.67 -21.81 -23.76
C ASN A 1061 -76.64 -21.98 -24.91
N ALA A 1062 -75.73 -22.95 -24.94
CA ALA A 1062 -75.78 -24.41 -24.80
C ALA A 1062 -75.81 -25.13 -26.17
N ASN A 1063 -75.15 -26.30 -26.23
CA ASN A 1063 -75.03 -27.25 -27.35
C ASN A 1063 -74.11 -26.85 -28.53
N TYR A 1064 -72.84 -27.24 -28.43
CA TYR A 1064 -72.16 -27.93 -29.52
C TYR A 1064 -71.16 -28.95 -28.93
N SER A 1065 -71.04 -30.12 -29.54
CA SER A 1065 -70.11 -31.19 -29.13
C SER A 1065 -69.17 -31.54 -30.28
N GLY A 1066 -67.91 -31.83 -29.96
CA GLY A 1066 -66.89 -32.20 -30.93
C GLY A 1066 -65.73 -32.92 -30.26
N THR A 1067 -65.29 -34.04 -30.84
CA THR A 1067 -64.30 -34.93 -30.24
C THR A 1067 -62.87 -34.51 -30.62
N LEU A 1068 -62.07 -34.10 -29.65
CA LEU A 1068 -60.65 -33.86 -29.85
C LEU A 1068 -59.90 -35.20 -29.85
N LYS A 1069 -59.37 -35.62 -31.02
CA LYS A 1069 -58.37 -36.70 -31.08
C LYS A 1069 -56.97 -36.11 -30.93
N VAL A 1070 -56.26 -36.51 -29.88
CA VAL A 1070 -54.83 -36.20 -29.69
C VAL A 1070 -54.06 -37.50 -29.79
N SER A 1071 -53.17 -37.61 -30.78
CA SER A 1071 -52.25 -38.75 -30.91
C SER A 1071 -50.94 -38.43 -30.19
N ALA A 1072 -50.86 -38.77 -28.90
CA ALA A 1072 -49.60 -38.74 -28.14
C ALA A 1072 -48.91 -40.10 -28.27
N ASN A 1073 -47.72 -40.14 -28.89
CA ASN A 1073 -46.96 -41.38 -29.05
C ASN A 1073 -46.06 -41.62 -27.83
N THR A 1074 -46.69 -41.87 -26.69
CA THR A 1074 -46.07 -42.36 -25.45
C THR A 1074 -46.76 -43.67 -25.07
N GLY A 1075 -45.99 -44.73 -24.85
CA GLY A 1075 -46.56 -46.04 -24.53
C GLY A 1075 -47.37 -46.06 -23.22
N ASP A 1076 -48.17 -47.12 -23.11
CA ASP A 1076 -48.77 -47.68 -21.87
C ASP A 1076 -50.04 -47.02 -21.29
N PHE A 1077 -50.45 -45.82 -21.75
CA PHE A 1077 -51.74 -45.22 -21.34
C PHE A 1077 -52.49 -44.51 -22.47
N GLU A 1078 -53.74 -44.92 -22.72
CA GLU A 1078 -54.70 -44.16 -23.54
C GLU A 1078 -55.70 -43.37 -22.67
N LEU A 1079 -56.00 -42.15 -23.08
CA LEU A 1079 -57.00 -41.28 -22.46
C LEU A 1079 -58.38 -41.55 -23.10
N TYR A 1080 -59.24 -42.31 -22.42
CA TYR A 1080 -60.46 -42.83 -23.05
C TYR A 1080 -61.68 -41.90 -22.91
N GLU A 1081 -61.81 -41.15 -21.81
CA GLU A 1081 -62.93 -40.19 -21.67
C GLU A 1081 -62.63 -38.98 -20.78
N LEU A 1082 -63.09 -37.82 -21.25
CA LEU A 1082 -63.15 -36.55 -20.52
C LEU A 1082 -64.61 -36.10 -20.45
N LYS A 1083 -65.16 -35.96 -19.23
CA LYS A 1083 -66.53 -35.46 -19.01
C LYS A 1083 -66.52 -34.29 -18.03
N TYR A 1084 -67.06 -33.15 -18.46
CA TYR A 1084 -67.34 -32.00 -17.59
C TYR A 1084 -68.84 -31.94 -17.29
N ASN A 1085 -69.22 -31.93 -16.02
CA ASN A 1085 -70.61 -31.80 -15.61
C ASN A 1085 -70.91 -30.37 -15.15
N SER A 1086 -71.44 -29.56 -16.07
CA SER A 1086 -71.83 -28.17 -15.82
C SER A 1086 -72.89 -27.98 -14.72
N SER A 1087 -73.55 -29.06 -14.28
CA SER A 1087 -74.55 -29.05 -13.19
C SER A 1087 -73.91 -29.14 -11.79
N ALA A 1088 -72.65 -29.59 -11.71
CA ALA A 1088 -71.95 -29.88 -10.45
C ALA A 1088 -70.56 -29.22 -10.35
N GLY A 1089 -70.08 -28.57 -11.42
CA GLY A 1089 -68.76 -27.89 -11.44
C GLY A 1089 -67.56 -28.83 -11.53
N THR A 1090 -67.78 -30.14 -11.67
CA THR A 1090 -66.72 -31.15 -11.65
C THR A 1090 -66.29 -31.62 -13.04
N LEU A 1091 -64.99 -31.90 -13.17
CA LEU A 1091 -64.35 -32.51 -14.33
C LEU A 1091 -63.93 -33.93 -13.94
N THR A 1092 -64.33 -34.93 -14.73
CA THR A 1092 -63.95 -36.34 -14.56
C THR A 1092 -63.06 -36.77 -15.72
N VAL A 1093 -61.94 -37.41 -15.38
CA VAL A 1093 -60.92 -37.89 -16.32
C VAL A 1093 -60.76 -39.39 -16.11
N ASN A 1094 -61.02 -40.19 -17.15
CA ASN A 1094 -60.91 -41.65 -17.09
C ASN A 1094 -59.73 -42.13 -17.95
N MET A 1095 -58.80 -42.85 -17.31
CA MET A 1095 -57.63 -43.49 -17.94
C MET A 1095 -57.64 -44.99 -17.67
N THR A 1096 -56.95 -45.78 -18.50
CA THR A 1096 -56.78 -47.23 -18.28
C THR A 1096 -55.38 -47.64 -18.71
N GLN A 1097 -54.71 -48.43 -17.87
CA GLN A 1097 -53.36 -48.94 -18.14
C GLN A 1097 -53.44 -50.17 -19.06
N GLN A 1098 -52.57 -50.26 -20.07
CA GLN A 1098 -52.27 -51.55 -20.69
C GLN A 1098 -51.08 -52.22 -19.97
N ASN A 1099 -51.26 -53.49 -19.63
CA ASN A 1099 -50.25 -54.44 -19.15
C ASN A 1099 -49.51 -54.05 -17.84
N GLY A 1100 -49.69 -54.87 -16.81
CA GLY A 1100 -49.09 -54.62 -15.50
C GLY A 1100 -47.62 -55.03 -15.42
N THR A 1101 -46.73 -54.05 -15.27
CA THR A 1101 -45.46 -54.20 -14.55
C THR A 1101 -45.25 -52.97 -13.67
N SER A 1102 -44.92 -53.16 -12.39
CA SER A 1102 -44.99 -52.08 -11.39
C SER A 1102 -43.66 -51.35 -11.18
N ALA A 1103 -43.62 -50.05 -11.49
CA ALA A 1103 -42.57 -49.13 -11.11
C ALA A 1103 -43.17 -47.94 -10.33
N PHE A 1104 -42.55 -47.57 -9.20
CA PHE A 1104 -42.98 -46.44 -8.38
C PHE A 1104 -42.41 -45.12 -8.92
N CYS A 1105 -43.26 -44.13 -9.16
CA CYS A 1105 -42.85 -42.76 -9.47
C CYS A 1105 -43.21 -41.83 -8.32
N ASN A 1106 -42.22 -41.22 -7.67
CA ASN A 1106 -42.43 -40.19 -6.65
C ASN A 1106 -42.65 -38.83 -7.32
N VAL A 1107 -43.88 -38.31 -7.26
CA VAL A 1107 -44.20 -36.95 -7.72
C VAL A 1107 -43.79 -35.93 -6.66
N TYR A 1108 -42.73 -35.17 -6.92
CA TYR A 1108 -42.41 -33.97 -6.13
C TYR A 1108 -43.30 -32.79 -6.54
N LYS A 1109 -43.71 -31.98 -5.57
CA LYS A 1109 -44.57 -30.81 -5.77
C LYS A 1109 -43.88 -29.72 -6.63
N SER A 1110 -44.45 -29.39 -7.78
CA SER A 1110 -44.34 -28.05 -8.35
C SER A 1110 -45.46 -27.17 -7.77
N ALA A 1111 -45.14 -26.29 -6.83
CA ALA A 1111 -46.09 -25.32 -6.29
C ALA A 1111 -46.08 -24.04 -7.14
N THR A 1112 -47.00 -23.93 -8.10
CA THR A 1112 -47.22 -22.68 -8.84
C THR A 1112 -48.30 -21.86 -8.13
N TYR A 1113 -47.92 -20.74 -7.52
CA TYR A 1113 -48.88 -19.80 -6.95
C TYR A 1113 -49.61 -19.05 -8.07
N LEU A 1114 -50.93 -19.27 -8.17
CA LEU A 1114 -51.82 -18.51 -9.05
C LEU A 1114 -52.34 -17.30 -8.28
N TYR A 1115 -51.83 -16.09 -8.57
CA TYR A 1115 -52.28 -14.87 -7.93
C TYR A 1115 -53.60 -14.39 -8.56
N ILE A 1116 -54.68 -14.45 -7.79
CA ILE A 1116 -56.02 -13.97 -8.19
C ILE A 1116 -56.43 -12.86 -7.22
N GLU A 1117 -56.82 -11.69 -7.74
CA GLU A 1117 -57.33 -10.61 -6.90
C GLU A 1117 -58.72 -10.92 -6.31
N PRO A 1118 -59.03 -10.44 -5.09
CA PRO A 1118 -60.09 -11.01 -4.27
C PRO A 1118 -61.48 -10.45 -4.56
N LEU A 1119 -62.37 -11.27 -5.12
CA LEU A 1119 -63.83 -11.06 -5.05
C LEU A 1119 -64.60 -12.32 -4.61
N LEU A 1120 -64.85 -12.36 -3.30
CA LEU A 1120 -66.00 -13.01 -2.64
C LEU A 1120 -66.24 -14.53 -2.82
N SER A 1121 -65.78 -15.25 -1.79
CA SER A 1121 -66.49 -16.34 -1.09
C SER A 1121 -66.80 -17.68 -1.78
N SER A 1122 -66.29 -18.75 -1.14
CA SER A 1122 -66.83 -20.12 -1.06
C SER A 1122 -67.02 -20.94 -2.34
N LEU A 1123 -66.06 -21.84 -2.57
CA LEU A 1123 -66.31 -23.16 -3.17
C LEU A 1123 -65.53 -24.21 -2.35
N VAL A 1124 -66.16 -25.34 -2.05
CA VAL A 1124 -65.56 -26.50 -1.39
C VAL A 1124 -65.55 -27.67 -2.38
N VAL A 1125 -64.48 -28.45 -2.42
CA VAL A 1125 -64.38 -29.69 -3.21
C VAL A 1125 -63.79 -30.78 -2.33
N GLU A 1126 -64.62 -31.75 -1.95
CA GLU A 1126 -64.17 -33.04 -1.43
C GLU A 1126 -63.78 -33.96 -2.60
N ILE A 1127 -62.87 -34.91 -2.35
CA ILE A 1127 -62.58 -36.03 -3.28
C ILE A 1127 -62.66 -37.33 -2.46
N ASP A 1128 -63.66 -38.14 -2.79
CA ASP A 1128 -63.91 -39.45 -2.18
C ASP A 1128 -63.19 -40.58 -2.97
N PHE A 1129 -62.65 -41.57 -2.25
CA PHE A 1129 -61.87 -42.68 -2.80
C PHE A 1129 -62.62 -44.01 -2.66
N SER A 1130 -63.68 -44.18 -3.45
CA SER A 1130 -64.44 -45.43 -3.51
C SER A 1130 -63.75 -46.47 -4.42
N LEU A 1131 -63.17 -47.52 -3.80
CA LEU A 1131 -62.54 -48.65 -4.49
C LEU A 1131 -63.54 -49.77 -4.83
N PRO A 1132 -63.69 -50.17 -6.10
CA PRO A 1132 -64.32 -51.45 -6.47
C PRO A 1132 -63.45 -52.65 -6.08
N SER A 1133 -64.07 -53.77 -5.75
CA SER A 1133 -63.41 -54.89 -5.06
C SER A 1133 -62.87 -55.99 -5.99
N ALA A 1134 -61.66 -56.48 -5.67
CA ALA A 1134 -61.16 -57.79 -6.11
C ALA A 1134 -60.30 -58.43 -5.01
N THR A 1135 -60.80 -59.54 -4.46
CA THR A 1135 -60.16 -60.53 -3.57
C THR A 1135 -58.62 -60.68 -3.76
N SER A 1136 -57.76 -60.75 -2.72
CA SER A 1136 -57.96 -61.42 -1.42
C SER A 1136 -56.85 -61.13 -0.38
N ARG A 1137 -57.17 -61.28 0.92
CA ARG A 1137 -56.28 -61.48 2.11
C ARG A 1137 -54.98 -60.63 2.16
N ARG A 1138 -54.80 -59.72 3.12
CA ARG A 1138 -54.97 -59.90 4.58
C ARG A 1138 -55.53 -58.66 5.31
N SER A 1139 -55.87 -58.87 6.58
CA SER A 1139 -56.54 -57.96 7.51
C SER A 1139 -55.55 -57.01 8.27
N PRO A 1140 -55.97 -56.16 9.23
CA PRO A 1140 -55.91 -54.70 9.03
C PRO A 1140 -55.23 -53.92 10.17
N LEU A 1141 -55.33 -52.59 10.12
CA LEU A 1141 -55.38 -51.53 11.16
C LEU A 1141 -54.79 -50.26 10.53
N ASP A 1142 -55.58 -49.24 10.21
CA ASP A 1142 -56.26 -48.29 11.11
C ASP A 1142 -55.30 -47.21 11.64
N VAL A 1143 -55.38 -46.02 11.02
CA VAL A 1143 -54.86 -44.76 11.57
C VAL A 1143 -56.08 -43.93 11.97
N THR A 1144 -56.30 -43.79 13.27
CA THR A 1144 -57.28 -42.83 13.81
C THR A 1144 -56.62 -41.46 13.92
N LEU A 1145 -57.20 -40.46 13.28
CA LEU A 1145 -56.90 -39.06 13.55
C LEU A 1145 -57.50 -38.66 14.91
N ASP A 1146 -56.79 -37.82 15.65
CA ASP A 1146 -57.49 -36.78 16.42
C ASP A 1146 -56.73 -35.45 16.27
N LEU A 1147 -57.47 -34.35 16.39
CA LEU A 1147 -56.95 -32.99 16.27
C LEU A 1147 -56.84 -32.38 17.66
N ASP A 1148 -55.72 -31.70 17.94
CA ASP A 1148 -55.76 -30.60 18.89
C ASP A 1148 -54.84 -29.45 18.44
N THR A 1149 -55.13 -28.23 18.90
CA THR A 1149 -54.78 -27.01 18.15
C THR A 1149 -53.94 -25.98 18.92
N VAL A 1150 -53.12 -25.25 18.15
CA VAL A 1150 -52.70 -23.84 18.37
C VAL A 1150 -51.48 -23.53 19.29
N THR A 1151 -50.45 -22.99 18.63
CA THR A 1151 -49.38 -22.04 19.05
C THR A 1151 -48.27 -22.38 20.07
N ASP A 1152 -47.07 -22.53 19.48
CA ASP A 1152 -45.83 -21.74 19.73
C ASP A 1152 -44.76 -22.19 20.76
N LYS A 1153 -43.49 -21.97 20.34
CA LYS A 1153 -42.17 -22.07 21.02
C LYS A 1153 -42.01 -22.90 22.31
N ALA A 1154 -41.29 -24.03 22.20
CA ALA A 1154 -40.37 -24.50 23.24
C ALA A 1154 -39.19 -25.34 22.66
N THR A 1155 -38.11 -25.45 23.45
CA THR A 1155 -36.75 -25.91 23.10
C THR A 1155 -36.52 -27.43 23.29
N LEU A 1156 -35.33 -27.91 22.87
CA LEU A 1156 -34.58 -29.10 23.37
C LEU A 1156 -34.94 -30.54 22.92
N LEU A 1157 -34.08 -31.07 22.03
CA LEU A 1157 -33.18 -32.22 22.26
C LEU A 1157 -33.67 -33.46 23.08
N LEU A 1158 -33.72 -34.64 22.44
CA LEU A 1158 -33.63 -36.00 23.03
C LEU A 1158 -33.17 -36.95 21.89
N LEU A 1159 -32.00 -37.61 21.88
CA LEU A 1159 -31.42 -38.72 22.68
C LEU A 1159 -31.60 -40.14 22.09
N ALA A 1160 -30.62 -41.01 22.41
CA ALA A 1160 -30.63 -42.48 22.42
C ALA A 1160 -30.56 -43.31 21.10
N LYS A 1161 -29.33 -43.74 20.76
CA LYS A 1161 -28.95 -45.06 20.19
C LYS A 1161 -29.38 -46.21 21.16
N PRO A 1162 -29.51 -47.52 20.78
CA PRO A 1162 -28.50 -48.38 20.10
C PRO A 1162 -29.11 -49.34 19.02
N LEU A 1163 -28.44 -50.30 18.35
CA LEU A 1163 -27.40 -51.32 18.66
C LEU A 1163 -26.66 -51.80 17.38
N LEU A 1164 -25.70 -52.75 17.33
CA LEU A 1164 -24.47 -53.05 18.12
C LEU A 1164 -23.83 -54.36 17.57
N SER A 1165 -22.71 -54.31 16.85
CA SER A 1165 -21.75 -55.44 16.69
C SER A 1165 -20.37 -54.90 16.27
N LYS A 1166 -19.34 -55.04 17.12
CA LYS A 1166 -18.26 -56.06 17.08
C LYS A 1166 -17.33 -55.98 15.84
N SER A 1167 -15.99 -55.94 15.96
CA SER A 1167 -15.15 -55.97 17.18
C SER A 1167 -13.64 -55.71 16.94
N VAL A 1168 -13.00 -54.90 17.82
CA VAL A 1168 -11.66 -55.09 18.47
C VAL A 1168 -10.42 -55.17 17.54
N THR A 1169 -9.38 -54.32 17.65
CA THR A 1169 -8.40 -54.22 18.77
C THR A 1169 -7.87 -52.80 19.12
N SER A 1170 -7.35 -52.70 20.35
CA SER A 1170 -6.53 -51.68 21.06
C SER A 1170 -5.45 -50.89 20.26
N LYS A 1171 -4.83 -49.78 20.74
CA LYS A 1171 -4.37 -49.49 22.13
C LYS A 1171 -3.90 -48.02 22.35
N GLU A 1172 -4.17 -47.40 23.53
CA GLU A 1172 -3.52 -46.20 24.17
C GLU A 1172 -3.44 -44.84 23.39
N ALA A 1173 -3.49 -43.62 23.98
CA ALA A 1173 -3.67 -43.07 25.34
C ALA A 1173 -4.37 -41.67 25.26
N ILE A 1174 -5.26 -41.20 26.17
CA ILE A 1174 -5.03 -40.34 27.38
C ILE A 1174 -4.21 -39.05 27.05
N THR A 1175 -4.63 -37.77 27.23
CA THR A 1175 -5.54 -37.09 28.21
C THR A 1175 -6.32 -35.87 27.61
N GLN A 1176 -7.02 -35.05 28.42
CA GLN A 1176 -7.92 -33.94 28.01
C GLN A 1176 -7.42 -32.49 28.29
N THR A 1177 -8.05 -31.53 27.58
CA THR A 1177 -8.14 -30.03 27.63
C THR A 1177 -8.66 -29.41 28.96
N PRO A 1178 -8.80 -28.05 29.16
CA PRO A 1178 -8.57 -26.85 28.31
C PRO A 1178 -7.46 -25.90 28.89
N PRO A 1179 -7.55 -24.55 29.24
CA PRO A 1179 -8.65 -23.58 29.50
C PRO A 1179 -8.57 -22.20 28.71
N TYR A 1180 -8.70 -21.04 29.38
CA TYR A 1180 -8.80 -19.63 28.87
C TYR A 1180 -8.10 -18.61 29.82
N LYS A 1181 -7.68 -17.42 29.32
CA LYS A 1181 -7.62 -16.04 29.93
C LYS A 1181 -6.40 -15.22 29.45
N GLY A 1182 -6.38 -13.87 29.41
CA GLY A 1182 -7.44 -12.85 29.59
C GLY A 1182 -6.94 -11.52 30.19
N PHE A 1183 -7.55 -10.38 29.81
CA PHE A 1183 -7.26 -8.97 30.25
C PHE A 1183 -5.90 -8.39 29.79
N THR A 1184 -5.71 -7.09 29.55
CA THR A 1184 -6.55 -5.85 29.63
C THR A 1184 -6.08 -4.90 28.48
N THR A 1185 -6.44 -3.62 28.29
CA THR A 1185 -7.09 -2.54 29.08
C THR A 1185 -8.17 -1.80 28.26
N PHE A 1186 -8.74 -0.73 28.84
CA PHE A 1186 -9.28 0.47 28.16
C PHE A 1186 -8.23 1.59 28.37
N ASP A 1187 -8.22 2.80 27.79
CA ASP A 1187 -8.95 3.52 26.72
C ASP A 1187 -7.94 4.61 26.21
N GLU A 1188 -8.18 5.56 25.30
CA GLU A 1188 -9.40 5.94 24.56
C GLU A 1188 -9.20 5.70 23.03
N SER A 1189 -9.60 6.49 22.01
CA SER A 1189 -10.19 7.84 21.89
C SER A 1189 -11.14 7.98 20.69
N ARG A 1190 -11.77 9.15 20.52
CA ARG A 1190 -12.68 9.46 19.40
C ARG A 1190 -12.60 10.93 19.00
N ASN A 1191 -12.80 11.19 17.70
CA ASN A 1191 -13.62 12.35 17.32
C ASN A 1191 -14.33 12.13 15.98
N LYS A 1192 -15.65 11.93 16.03
CA LYS A 1192 -16.57 12.13 14.91
C LYS A 1192 -17.61 13.16 15.36
N ASN A 1193 -17.72 14.25 14.62
CA ASN A 1193 -18.66 15.32 14.92
C ASN A 1193 -20.11 14.87 14.76
N ILE A 1194 -20.87 14.78 15.85
CA ILE A 1194 -22.31 15.06 15.86
C ILE A 1194 -22.62 15.88 17.11
N THR A 1195 -22.98 17.15 16.91
CA THR A 1195 -23.41 18.05 17.99
C THR A 1195 -24.92 18.21 17.94
N TRP A 1196 -25.63 17.92 19.03
CA TRP A 1196 -26.92 18.57 19.29
C TRP A 1196 -27.21 18.70 20.79
N THR A 1197 -28.07 19.66 21.13
CA THR A 1197 -28.22 20.21 22.48
C THR A 1197 -29.49 19.74 23.18
N GLY A 1198 -29.42 19.39 24.46
CA GLY A 1198 -30.60 19.10 25.28
C GLY A 1198 -30.28 19.07 26.78
N THR A 1199 -31.03 19.83 27.58
CA THR A 1199 -30.79 20.01 29.03
C THR A 1199 -31.79 19.24 29.91
N GLY A 1200 -31.26 18.52 30.90
CA GLY A 1200 -31.77 18.61 32.28
C GLY A 1200 -32.72 17.53 32.84
N TRP A 1201 -32.47 17.21 34.11
CA TRP A 1201 -33.41 16.78 35.17
C TRP A 1201 -34.15 15.42 35.08
N VAL A 1202 -33.56 14.45 35.81
CA VAL A 1202 -34.11 13.84 37.05
C VAL A 1202 -35.31 12.87 37.00
N ASP A 1203 -35.03 11.71 37.62
CA ASP A 1203 -35.85 10.80 38.44
C ASP A 1203 -36.49 9.47 37.94
N GLN A 1204 -36.54 8.61 38.95
CA GLN A 1204 -37.13 7.30 39.22
C GLN A 1204 -38.30 6.72 38.39
N MET A 1205 -38.20 5.39 38.27
CA MET A 1205 -39.25 4.37 38.44
C MET A 1205 -40.56 4.48 37.64
N GLY A 1206 -40.76 3.53 36.71
CA GLY A 1206 -42.08 3.27 36.13
C GLY A 1206 -42.06 2.21 35.03
N THR A 1207 -42.17 0.93 35.41
CA THR A 1207 -42.38 -0.18 34.45
C THR A 1207 -43.65 0.01 33.61
N VAL A 1208 -43.57 -0.23 32.30
CA VAL A 1208 -44.38 -1.23 31.56
C VAL A 1208 -43.99 -1.24 30.07
N VAL A 1209 -43.85 -2.45 29.51
CA VAL A 1209 -43.30 -2.82 28.18
C VAL A 1209 -41.81 -2.51 28.01
#